data_AF-A0A2J2H8Z0-F1
#
_entry.id   AF-A0A2J2H8Z0-F1
#
_cell.length_a   1.000
_cell.length_b   1.000
_cell.length_c   1.000
_cell.angle_alpha   90.00
_cell.angle_beta   90.00
_cell.angle_gamma   90.00
#
_symmetry.space_group_name_H-M   'P 1'
#
loop_
_entity.id
_entity.type
_entity.pdbx_description
1 polymer ?
#
loop_
_entity_poly.entity_id
_entity_poly.type
_entity_poly.pdbx_seq_one_letter_code
_entity_poly.pdbx_strand_id
1 'polypeptide(L)'
;MEGPAELFVEAVAGVLAWVDEHKAHLFLTAAVAVGLMAASAAMNLWGLIELGRLAHAAAGLPLFAGLADAGERAAERFRALAERYKRWKIDERTIDEVLKAPLRGERPYAELLRPAGSGSLPRPLAELRRALDKVEDEDEKDAAVVATLMLYRALVRSAEAYRDWAGWFGWARDRVKEREFAVAAGEIGKLREAHGRLEEAAELARRELNVVLASYSQRRDVYERLRPLLEVDLKRAEGLAEARSGELSKFGGANMGTKAYAALLSIARGGIYGHAAMLLAGEGALADIVLSTPATAYEKAWRIAKGRGEAVDPSRSPKGAAGWEDKAASALLRYLLSRADDEDLRFRRVEGGFEVFRAYGGVESYLDALKVGKTVASSKAGEEEVRRFVEEARRAAPDLSGFDKAPQLMAWRATDMSSSRGWIKAATAHPWQAAWYIALLGEEELSRGGANVTRKGRRPNITMYWPREREDHILRGSKWLESVLGHPVENWRELVDSIGWSWVLEKVGELAGSIKPWIGPGEAEDAEREGLARRMLGELALFAHFAEARRGLDDGKWREERAKRLSRAVEALSSGRIAGEYADRLADLIIRYTEGNKKDAEKRIENLAKELAGIFKEDVERVRGEVWGVVDFALNDMRCLARDCADDKIARKFVEPALELIMLDKAKGGFDRREALLWFGEMYATAIAGDGTVGPREVVLAVGGELGGGATLLRLATLRSLNQLLPGDLKFGVRTYIKEGRYYYIAATGDDAARLMRILAVAAPSAGGGYLSPKFDGFVEKAQVRVRSGEGSIRRTPKGLVAAGLVISEGDIKVKYNVYLRRDAIVLQFQSSDRGRAELAARLLRLAGVSVEVKRVSERGVWQVWAATDMLAVSREELRKAIADIVKAAAESGWVDADKAERWLDKLEKGRAAREGWPKYYVGLDHSGALEVKCQPTNPSNMEREVQRLKAMGLEEGRHFTVKMPEGGKAGYVRVLREGLERAAWLSVHGEGERQRLAAEFVDLILERARKKGGAVYEKALEIVRRGKAVGSLRLADVRGAEVFVGGRRYVVDVLGGGAEFGKGRSGKTLLRITITAEVDGVKSDYEVAFGRYGAKNEARGFAAARANAPGGKEADAERFAALVEALTGEEPRIYRRSDGKIDIVCGREHLDGFARYAELAEAIEKWLEETGRR
;
A
#
# COMPACT_ATOMS: atom_id res chain seq x y z
N MET A 1 -17.75 60.00 44.80
CA MET A 1 -16.49 59.58 44.15
C MET A 1 -16.40 58.08 44.30
N GLU A 2 -17.04 57.37 43.38
CA GLU A 2 -17.00 55.92 43.27
C GLU A 2 -15.81 55.55 42.37
N GLY A 3 -15.13 54.47 42.72
CA GLY A 3 -13.83 54.11 42.13
C GLY A 3 -13.96 53.51 40.73
N PRO A 4 -12.90 53.59 39.89
CA PRO A 4 -12.88 53.07 38.52
C PRO A 4 -13.14 51.56 38.39
N ALA A 5 -13.14 50.81 39.50
CA ALA A 5 -13.47 49.39 39.51
C ALA A 5 -14.98 49.11 39.41
N GLU A 6 -15.84 49.97 40.00
CA GLU A 6 -17.30 49.76 39.97
C GLU A 6 -17.88 50.09 38.59
N LEU A 7 -17.40 51.15 37.93
CA LEU A 7 -17.78 51.48 36.55
C LEU A 7 -17.34 50.41 35.53
N PHE A 8 -16.23 49.72 35.79
CA PHE A 8 -15.76 48.61 34.95
C PHE A 8 -16.63 47.36 35.10
N VAL A 9 -17.06 47.06 36.33
CA VAL A 9 -17.95 45.91 36.61
C VAL A 9 -19.34 46.14 36.03
N GLU A 10 -19.86 47.37 36.09
CA GLU A 10 -21.16 47.73 35.54
C GLU A 10 -21.15 47.73 33.99
N ALA A 11 -20.04 48.16 33.37
CA ALA A 11 -19.86 48.09 31.92
C ALA A 11 -19.70 46.65 31.40
N VAL A 12 -19.01 45.78 32.15
CA VAL A 12 -18.85 44.36 31.81
C VAL A 12 -20.18 43.60 32.01
N ALA A 13 -20.95 43.92 33.05
CA ALA A 13 -22.28 43.34 33.29
C ALA A 13 -23.29 43.74 32.19
N GLY A 14 -23.23 45.00 31.70
CA GLY A 14 -24.06 45.47 30.58
C GLY A 14 -23.72 44.80 29.23
N VAL A 15 -22.44 44.47 28.98
CA VAL A 15 -22.01 43.76 27.77
C VAL A 15 -22.35 42.26 27.83
N LEU A 16 -22.33 41.65 29.01
CA LEU A 16 -22.72 40.24 29.20
C LEU A 16 -24.23 39.99 29.01
N ALA A 17 -25.07 41.01 29.17
CA ALA A 17 -26.52 40.90 28.97
C ALA A 17 -26.97 40.88 27.49
N TRP A 18 -26.04 41.04 26.53
CA TRP A 18 -26.35 41.09 25.08
C TRP A 18 -25.73 39.94 24.27
N VAL A 19 -25.15 38.93 24.93
CA VAL A 19 -24.41 37.84 24.28
C VAL A 19 -25.12 36.50 24.47
N ASP A 20 -25.63 35.98 23.35
CA ASP A 20 -26.19 34.63 23.21
C ASP A 20 -25.13 33.54 23.44
N GLU A 21 -25.56 32.39 23.98
CA GLU A 21 -24.79 31.38 24.71
C GLU A 21 -23.70 30.66 23.89
N HIS A 22 -23.57 30.95 22.59
CA HIS A 22 -22.73 30.22 21.64
C HIS A 22 -21.45 30.95 21.13
N LYS A 23 -21.00 32.06 21.76
CA LYS A 23 -19.77 32.77 21.35
C LYS A 23 -18.72 33.05 22.44
N ALA A 24 -18.86 32.48 23.63
CA ALA A 24 -17.96 32.71 24.77
C ALA A 24 -16.46 32.39 24.53
N HIS A 25 -16.14 31.46 23.61
CA HIS A 25 -14.77 31.06 23.29
C HIS A 25 -13.91 32.21 22.70
N LEU A 26 -14.49 33.05 21.83
CA LEU A 26 -13.74 34.09 21.12
C LEU A 26 -13.34 35.25 22.05
N PHE A 27 -14.17 35.55 23.05
CA PHE A 27 -13.89 36.57 24.05
C PHE A 27 -12.80 36.15 25.05
N LEU A 28 -12.79 34.88 25.48
CA LEU A 28 -11.74 34.32 26.34
C LEU A 28 -10.36 34.31 25.67
N THR A 29 -10.32 34.14 24.35
CA THR A 29 -9.07 34.16 23.57
C THR A 29 -8.49 35.58 23.45
N ALA A 30 -9.35 36.59 23.34
CA ALA A 30 -8.94 37.99 23.32
C ALA A 30 -8.44 38.49 24.69
N ALA A 31 -9.07 38.07 25.78
CA ALA A 31 -8.66 38.43 27.15
C ALA A 31 -7.26 37.87 27.52
N VAL A 32 -6.94 36.65 27.07
CA VAL A 32 -5.61 36.05 27.27
C VAL A 32 -4.52 36.76 26.46
N ALA A 33 -4.85 37.27 25.27
CA ALA A 33 -3.91 38.03 24.45
C ALA A 33 -3.58 39.40 25.06
N VAL A 34 -4.55 40.07 25.68
CA VAL A 34 -4.33 41.34 26.39
C VAL A 34 -3.54 41.13 27.69
N GLY A 35 -3.78 40.03 28.41
CA GLY A 35 -3.00 39.66 29.60
C GLY A 35 -1.53 39.33 29.30
N LEU A 36 -1.25 38.69 28.15
CA LEU A 36 0.11 38.40 27.68
C LEU A 36 0.86 39.66 27.22
N MET A 37 0.16 40.63 26.62
CA MET A 37 0.77 41.91 26.24
C MET A 37 1.09 42.79 27.45
N ALA A 38 0.25 42.76 28.51
CA ALA A 38 0.55 43.43 29.78
C ALA A 38 1.76 42.81 30.52
N ALA A 39 1.89 41.47 30.50
CA ALA A 39 3.03 40.78 31.09
C ALA A 39 4.35 41.05 30.34
N SER A 40 4.30 41.18 29.01
CA SER A 40 5.47 41.53 28.18
C SER A 40 5.92 42.98 28.36
N ALA A 41 5.01 43.90 28.71
CA ALA A 41 5.35 45.29 29.02
C ALA A 41 5.97 45.44 30.43
N ALA A 42 5.52 44.65 31.40
CA ALA A 42 6.08 44.64 32.76
C ALA A 42 7.52 44.08 32.81
N MET A 43 7.86 43.14 31.93
CA MET A 43 9.21 42.53 31.87
C MET A 43 10.26 43.41 31.16
N ASN A 44 9.87 44.49 30.48
CA ASN A 44 10.80 45.44 29.84
C ASN A 44 11.18 46.64 30.71
N LEU A 45 10.66 46.73 31.94
CA LEU A 45 10.91 47.86 32.85
C LEU A 45 12.01 47.59 33.88
N TRP A 46 12.46 46.35 34.09
CA TRP A 46 13.48 46.00 35.07
C TRP A 46 14.73 45.42 34.40
N GLY A 47 15.73 46.29 34.23
CA GLY A 47 17.06 45.93 33.76
C GLY A 47 17.78 45.00 34.73
N LEU A 48 18.54 44.08 34.15
CA LEU A 48 19.46 43.14 34.78
C LEU A 48 20.37 43.81 35.83
N ILE A 49 20.36 43.31 37.06
CA ILE A 49 21.51 43.01 37.93
C ILE A 49 20.95 42.52 39.29
N GLU A 50 21.54 41.42 39.81
CA GLU A 50 21.29 40.79 41.14
C GLU A 50 20.07 39.87 41.34
N LEU A 51 20.11 38.66 40.77
CA LEU A 51 19.44 37.48 41.37
C LEU A 51 20.32 36.21 41.33
N GLY A 52 21.63 36.38 41.57
CA GLY A 52 22.56 35.26 41.82
C GLY A 52 22.49 34.68 43.24
N ARG A 53 21.58 35.14 44.11
CA ARG A 53 21.59 34.78 45.55
C ARG A 53 20.26 34.40 46.19
N LEU A 54 19.17 34.24 45.43
CA LEU A 54 17.91 33.67 45.96
C LEU A 54 17.61 32.25 45.44
N ALA A 55 18.55 31.60 44.76
CA ALA A 55 18.43 30.22 44.31
C ALA A 55 18.85 29.17 45.37
N HIS A 56 19.20 29.57 46.60
CA HIS A 56 19.69 28.65 47.63
C HIS A 56 18.80 28.51 48.87
N ALA A 57 17.59 29.08 48.87
CA ALA A 57 16.64 28.99 49.99
C ALA A 57 15.28 28.37 49.62
N ALA A 58 15.17 27.73 48.45
CA ALA A 58 13.99 26.97 48.02
C ALA A 58 14.32 25.52 47.60
N ALA A 59 15.41 24.96 48.13
CA ALA A 59 15.86 23.58 47.90
C ALA A 59 15.06 22.53 48.70
N GLY A 60 13.77 22.77 48.96
CA GLY A 60 12.92 21.94 49.83
C GLY A 60 11.61 21.44 49.20
N LEU A 61 11.42 21.57 47.88
CA LEU A 61 10.23 21.07 47.17
C LEU A 61 10.62 20.41 45.83
N PRO A 62 10.21 19.16 45.54
CA PRO A 62 10.68 18.39 44.39
C PRO A 62 9.90 18.70 43.11
N LEU A 63 9.90 19.96 42.64
CA LEU A 63 9.17 20.35 41.43
C LEU A 63 9.96 21.14 40.37
N PHE A 64 11.25 21.43 40.56
CA PHE A 64 12.01 22.24 39.59
C PHE A 64 13.45 21.76 39.29
N ALA A 65 13.71 20.45 39.37
CA ALA A 65 15.00 19.86 38.98
C ALA A 65 14.94 19.06 37.65
N GLY A 66 14.16 19.54 36.67
CA GLY A 66 13.90 18.82 35.41
C GLY A 66 13.92 19.69 34.15
N LEU A 67 14.72 20.75 34.12
CA LEU A 67 14.95 21.59 32.93
C LEU A 67 16.43 21.55 32.50
N ALA A 68 17.01 20.36 32.47
CA ALA A 68 18.19 20.05 31.67
C ALA A 68 17.73 19.30 30.40
N ASP A 69 18.12 19.82 29.24
CA ASP A 69 18.12 19.19 27.91
C ASP A 69 16.82 18.50 27.40
N ALA A 70 15.91 19.28 26.80
CA ALA A 70 14.67 18.78 26.18
C ALA A 70 14.85 18.01 24.84
N GLY A 71 16.03 17.45 24.55
CA GLY A 71 16.31 16.77 23.27
C GLY A 71 16.38 15.24 23.31
N GLU A 72 16.77 14.57 24.41
CA GLU A 72 17.17 13.13 24.36
C GLU A 72 16.00 12.11 24.23
N ARG A 73 14.76 12.60 24.08
CA ARG A 73 13.52 11.86 24.39
C ARG A 73 13.25 10.62 23.54
N ALA A 74 13.64 10.58 22.27
CA ALA A 74 13.37 9.41 21.41
C ALA A 74 14.32 8.24 21.70
N ALA A 75 15.62 8.52 21.85
CA ALA A 75 16.63 7.53 22.24
C ALA A 75 16.38 7.06 23.68
N GLU A 76 16.03 7.98 24.58
CA GLU A 76 15.61 7.66 25.95
C GLU A 76 14.41 6.73 25.99
N ARG A 77 13.40 6.92 25.14
CA ARG A 77 12.23 6.02 25.11
C ARG A 77 12.62 4.59 24.73
N PHE A 78 13.49 4.42 23.73
CA PHE A 78 13.99 3.10 23.35
C PHE A 78 14.85 2.47 24.46
N ARG A 79 15.76 3.25 25.05
CA ARG A 79 16.63 2.80 26.15
C ARG A 79 15.81 2.44 27.39
N ALA A 80 14.90 3.31 27.82
CA ALA A 80 14.04 3.12 28.98
C ALA A 80 13.08 1.94 28.81
N LEU A 81 12.56 1.72 27.59
CA LEU A 81 11.74 0.54 27.29
C LEU A 81 12.55 -0.75 27.50
N ALA A 82 13.76 -0.81 26.94
CA ALA A 82 14.65 -1.96 27.09
C ALA A 82 14.99 -2.24 28.57
N GLU A 83 15.38 -1.20 29.33
CA GLU A 83 15.70 -1.36 30.77
C GLU A 83 14.48 -1.80 31.59
N ARG A 84 13.31 -1.20 31.35
CA ARG A 84 12.08 -1.52 32.09
C ARG A 84 11.65 -2.97 31.87
N TYR A 85 11.72 -3.49 30.65
CA TYR A 85 11.30 -4.87 30.37
C TYR A 85 12.36 -5.91 30.76
N LYS A 86 13.64 -5.54 30.86
CA LYS A 86 14.62 -6.36 31.59
C LYS A 86 14.31 -6.41 33.10
N ARG A 87 13.85 -5.30 33.70
CA ARG A 87 13.46 -5.23 35.13
C ARG A 87 12.12 -5.90 35.43
N TRP A 88 11.14 -5.78 34.55
CA TRP A 88 9.81 -6.38 34.68
C TRP A 88 9.75 -7.80 34.13
N LYS A 89 10.90 -8.48 34.00
CA LYS A 89 10.99 -9.83 33.46
C LYS A 89 10.15 -10.79 34.30
N ILE A 90 9.18 -11.42 33.66
CA ILE A 90 8.32 -12.48 34.20
C ILE A 90 9.01 -13.80 33.90
N ASP A 91 8.85 -14.78 34.78
CA ASP A 91 9.34 -16.13 34.50
C ASP A 91 8.62 -16.73 33.30
N GLU A 92 9.40 -17.27 32.36
CA GLU A 92 8.88 -17.80 31.10
C GLU A 92 7.93 -18.98 31.34
N ARG A 93 8.15 -19.75 32.42
CA ARG A 93 7.28 -20.87 32.79
C ARG A 93 5.90 -20.39 33.15
N THR A 94 5.77 -19.27 33.86
CA THR A 94 4.48 -18.67 34.21
C THR A 94 3.72 -18.21 32.97
N ILE A 95 4.42 -17.63 31.99
CA ILE A 95 3.80 -17.24 30.71
C ILE A 95 3.33 -18.50 29.96
N ASP A 96 4.17 -19.53 29.86
CA ASP A 96 3.82 -20.78 29.19
C ASP A 96 2.68 -21.52 29.90
N GLU A 97 2.59 -21.46 31.23
CA GLU A 97 1.48 -22.01 32.03
C GLU A 97 0.15 -21.37 31.66
N VAL A 98 0.10 -20.05 31.58
CA VAL A 98 -1.10 -19.28 31.18
C VAL A 98 -1.48 -19.59 29.73
N LEU A 99 -0.51 -19.61 28.82
CA LEU A 99 -0.77 -19.86 27.40
C LEU A 99 -1.24 -21.30 27.13
N LYS A 100 -0.77 -22.27 27.92
CA LYS A 100 -1.16 -23.68 27.82
C LYS A 100 -2.40 -24.05 28.63
N ALA A 101 -2.98 -23.12 29.40
CA ALA A 101 -4.18 -23.37 30.19
C ALA A 101 -5.35 -23.97 29.37
N PRO A 102 -5.63 -23.52 28.13
CA PRO A 102 -6.63 -24.16 27.26
C PRO A 102 -6.44 -25.64 27.02
N LEU A 103 -5.20 -26.12 27.01
CA LEU A 103 -4.88 -27.54 26.78
C LEU A 103 -5.28 -28.40 28.00
N ARG A 104 -5.38 -27.78 29.19
CA ARG A 104 -5.88 -28.39 30.42
C ARG A 104 -7.39 -28.20 30.63
N GLY A 105 -8.08 -27.57 29.67
CA GLY A 105 -9.50 -27.21 29.80
C GLY A 105 -9.74 -25.95 30.65
N GLU A 106 -8.69 -25.17 30.92
CA GLU A 106 -8.75 -23.95 31.72
C GLU A 106 -8.69 -22.71 30.82
N ARG A 107 -9.17 -21.56 31.32
CA ARG A 107 -9.16 -20.30 30.56
C ARG A 107 -7.85 -19.52 30.81
N PRO A 108 -7.19 -18.96 29.78
CA PRO A 108 -6.01 -18.11 29.95
C PRO A 108 -6.20 -17.00 30.99
N TYR A 109 -7.36 -16.34 31.01
CA TYR A 109 -7.67 -15.32 32.01
C TYR A 109 -7.77 -15.89 33.43
N ALA A 110 -8.43 -17.03 33.61
CA ALA A 110 -8.55 -17.69 34.91
C ALA A 110 -7.17 -18.14 35.43
N GLU A 111 -6.32 -18.66 34.55
CA GLU A 111 -4.96 -19.07 34.89
C GLU A 111 -4.08 -17.87 35.25
N LEU A 112 -4.20 -16.74 34.55
CA LEU A 112 -3.50 -15.51 34.87
C LEU A 112 -3.82 -15.01 36.30
N LEU A 113 -5.03 -15.27 36.79
CA LEU A 113 -5.48 -14.86 38.13
C LEU A 113 -5.00 -15.80 39.26
N ARG A 114 -4.61 -17.05 38.97
CA ARG A 114 -4.16 -18.01 40.00
C ARG A 114 -2.84 -17.63 40.69
N PRO A 115 -1.79 -17.17 39.98
CA PRO A 115 -0.55 -16.69 40.60
C PRO A 115 -0.70 -15.38 41.39
N ALA A 116 -1.84 -14.67 41.26
CA ALA A 116 -2.03 -13.35 41.86
C ALA A 116 -2.20 -13.36 43.40
N GLY A 117 -2.10 -14.53 44.04
CA GLY A 117 -2.28 -14.73 45.48
C GLY A 117 -1.02 -14.64 46.35
N SER A 118 0.21 -14.53 45.80
CA SER A 118 1.42 -14.65 46.63
C SER A 118 2.58 -13.66 46.36
N GLY A 119 2.35 -12.53 45.68
CA GLY A 119 3.36 -11.47 45.52
C GLY A 119 2.87 -10.26 44.71
N SER A 120 3.60 -9.14 44.75
CA SER A 120 3.27 -7.97 43.91
C SER A 120 3.54 -8.28 42.44
N LEU A 121 2.47 -8.35 41.63
CA LEU A 121 2.54 -8.59 40.19
C LEU A 121 3.47 -7.57 39.50
N PRO A 122 4.34 -7.99 38.56
CA PRO A 122 5.07 -7.07 37.70
C PRO A 122 4.11 -6.09 37.02
N ARG A 123 4.54 -4.83 36.88
CA ARG A 123 3.67 -3.73 36.43
C ARG A 123 2.87 -4.04 35.15
N PRO A 124 3.44 -4.69 34.11
CA PRO A 124 2.66 -5.06 32.92
C PRO A 124 1.49 -6.03 33.20
N LEU A 125 1.64 -6.95 34.14
CA LEU A 125 0.57 -7.87 34.54
C LEU A 125 -0.49 -7.19 35.41
N ALA A 126 -0.06 -6.27 36.29
CA ALA A 126 -0.98 -5.47 37.08
C ALA A 126 -1.88 -4.56 36.22
N GLU A 127 -1.29 -3.92 35.20
CA GLU A 127 -2.04 -3.11 34.23
C GLU A 127 -2.91 -3.98 33.31
N LEU A 128 -2.46 -5.16 32.90
CA LEU A 128 -3.28 -6.13 32.16
C LEU A 128 -4.52 -6.52 32.97
N ARG A 129 -4.36 -6.87 34.25
CA ARG A 129 -5.50 -7.18 35.14
C ARG A 129 -6.51 -6.03 35.20
N ARG A 130 -6.03 -4.80 35.47
CA ARG A 130 -6.89 -3.60 35.52
C ARG A 130 -7.63 -3.31 34.21
N ALA A 131 -7.00 -3.59 33.08
CA ALA A 131 -7.62 -3.40 31.77
C ALA A 131 -8.72 -4.45 31.51
N LEU A 132 -8.50 -5.69 31.94
CA LEU A 132 -9.44 -6.81 31.77
C LEU A 132 -10.66 -6.72 32.69
N ASP A 133 -10.56 -6.05 33.86
CA ASP A 133 -11.70 -5.82 34.76
C ASP A 133 -12.86 -5.06 34.08
N LYS A 134 -12.59 -4.39 32.95
CA LYS A 134 -13.58 -3.62 32.16
C LYS A 134 -14.12 -4.36 30.95
N VAL A 135 -13.69 -5.60 30.72
CA VAL A 135 -14.11 -6.42 29.57
C VAL A 135 -15.16 -7.41 30.03
N GLU A 136 -16.35 -7.38 29.44
CA GLU A 136 -17.44 -8.29 29.82
C GLU A 136 -17.29 -9.65 29.14
N ASP A 137 -16.93 -9.67 27.86
CA ASP A 137 -16.79 -10.91 27.08
C ASP A 137 -15.56 -11.72 27.53
N GLU A 138 -15.81 -12.96 27.93
CA GLU A 138 -14.76 -13.82 28.47
C GLU A 138 -13.81 -14.37 27.39
N ASP A 139 -14.28 -14.58 26.16
CA ASP A 139 -13.42 -15.00 25.04
C ASP A 139 -12.51 -13.82 24.61
N GLU A 140 -13.04 -12.59 24.69
CA GLU A 140 -12.28 -11.35 24.50
C GLU A 140 -11.20 -11.17 25.58
N LYS A 141 -11.52 -11.47 26.85
CA LYS A 141 -10.52 -11.48 27.94
C LYS A 141 -9.40 -12.47 27.66
N ASP A 142 -9.73 -13.70 27.28
CA ASP A 142 -8.73 -14.74 27.00
C ASP A 142 -7.83 -14.37 25.82
N ALA A 143 -8.40 -13.85 24.72
CA ALA A 143 -7.64 -13.37 23.58
C ALA A 143 -6.73 -12.19 23.95
N ALA A 144 -7.21 -11.26 24.78
CA ALA A 144 -6.43 -10.12 25.23
C ALA A 144 -5.24 -10.53 26.11
N VAL A 145 -5.41 -11.52 26.98
CA VAL A 145 -4.31 -12.14 27.75
C VAL A 145 -3.27 -12.73 26.82
N VAL A 146 -3.67 -13.57 25.85
CA VAL A 146 -2.75 -14.22 24.91
C VAL A 146 -1.99 -13.16 24.09
N ALA A 147 -2.69 -12.21 23.46
CA ALA A 147 -2.07 -11.18 22.63
C ALA A 147 -1.12 -10.27 23.43
N THR A 148 -1.48 -9.91 24.66
CA THR A 148 -0.65 -9.08 25.54
C THR A 148 0.61 -9.81 25.99
N LEU A 149 0.51 -11.09 26.36
CA LEU A 149 1.67 -11.90 26.74
C LEU A 149 2.62 -12.15 25.57
N MET A 150 2.11 -12.32 24.34
CA MET A 150 2.93 -12.42 23.14
C MET A 150 3.67 -11.12 22.82
N LEU A 151 2.98 -9.99 22.95
CA LEU A 151 3.59 -8.68 22.81
C LEU A 151 4.68 -8.44 23.87
N TYR A 152 4.40 -8.82 25.12
CA TYR A 152 5.35 -8.77 26.22
C TYR A 152 6.59 -9.64 25.95
N ARG A 153 6.41 -10.91 25.57
CA ARG A 153 7.49 -11.87 25.29
C ARG A 153 8.43 -11.35 24.20
N ALA A 154 7.86 -10.80 23.13
CA ALA A 154 8.62 -10.20 22.04
C ALA A 154 9.41 -8.95 22.49
N LEU A 155 8.82 -8.09 23.32
CA LEU A 155 9.53 -6.91 23.87
C LEU A 155 10.71 -7.31 24.77
N VAL A 156 10.56 -8.34 25.62
CA VAL A 156 11.64 -8.83 26.48
C VAL A 156 12.76 -9.46 25.67
N ARG A 157 12.43 -10.34 24.72
CA ARG A 157 13.41 -11.05 23.89
C ARG A 157 14.16 -10.12 22.92
N SER A 158 13.52 -9.03 22.51
CA SER A 158 14.12 -8.02 21.61
C SER A 158 14.62 -6.77 22.34
N ALA A 159 14.72 -6.78 23.68
CA ALA A 159 15.16 -5.63 24.46
C ALA A 159 16.54 -5.09 24.03
N GLU A 160 17.45 -5.99 23.62
CA GLU A 160 18.78 -5.60 23.13
C GLU A 160 18.73 -4.92 21.77
N ALA A 161 17.85 -5.35 20.86
CA ALA A 161 17.62 -4.67 19.59
C ALA A 161 17.13 -3.23 19.81
N TYR A 162 16.23 -3.00 20.77
CA TYR A 162 15.78 -1.65 21.12
C TYR A 162 16.89 -0.80 21.75
N ARG A 163 17.76 -1.39 22.57
CA ARG A 163 18.92 -0.71 23.16
C ARG A 163 19.94 -0.31 22.09
N ASP A 164 20.25 -1.21 21.17
CA ASP A 164 21.17 -0.95 20.04
C ASP A 164 20.62 0.15 19.13
N TRP A 165 19.32 0.13 18.88
CA TRP A 165 18.64 1.16 18.10
C TRP A 165 18.64 2.53 18.78
N ALA A 166 18.52 2.59 20.12
CA ALA A 166 18.73 3.83 20.88
C ALA A 166 20.16 4.37 20.67
N GLY A 167 21.16 3.48 20.60
CA GLY A 167 22.54 3.81 20.28
C GLY A 167 22.70 4.46 18.91
N TRP A 168 22.07 3.89 17.88
CA TRP A 168 22.06 4.46 16.52
C TRP A 168 21.38 5.82 16.43
N PHE A 169 20.31 6.02 17.20
CA PHE A 169 19.68 7.34 17.33
C PHE A 169 20.60 8.37 17.99
N GLY A 170 21.35 7.98 19.02
CA GLY A 170 22.41 8.82 19.62
C GLY A 170 23.50 9.18 18.62
N TRP A 171 24.05 8.17 17.93
CA TRP A 171 25.06 8.35 16.88
C TRP A 171 24.59 9.32 15.79
N ALA A 172 23.38 9.14 15.26
CA ALA A 172 22.85 10.01 14.21
C ALA A 172 22.68 11.45 14.72
N ARG A 173 22.30 11.61 15.99
CA ARG A 173 22.17 12.94 16.61
C ARG A 173 23.51 13.65 16.73
N ASP A 174 24.55 12.93 17.15
CA ASP A 174 25.88 13.52 17.27
C ASP A 174 26.43 13.94 15.89
N ARG A 175 26.14 13.16 14.84
CA ARG A 175 26.48 13.53 13.46
C ARG A 175 25.77 14.78 12.97
N VAL A 176 24.45 14.92 13.18
CA VAL A 176 23.70 16.07 12.64
C VAL A 176 24.03 17.40 13.34
N LYS A 177 24.73 17.38 14.48
CA LYS A 177 25.29 18.59 15.12
C LYS A 177 26.47 19.15 14.32
N GLU A 178 27.23 18.30 13.64
CA GLU A 178 28.38 18.68 12.83
C GLU A 178 27.93 19.50 11.59
N ARG A 179 28.76 20.47 11.17
CA ARG A 179 28.51 21.25 9.95
C ARG A 179 28.69 20.40 8.69
N GLU A 180 29.61 19.45 8.76
CA GLU A 180 29.89 18.48 7.71
C GLU A 180 30.36 17.17 8.34
N PHE A 181 29.86 16.03 7.88
CA PHE A 181 30.24 14.70 8.38
C PHE A 181 30.20 13.64 7.27
N ALA A 182 30.95 12.55 7.46
CA ALA A 182 30.93 11.39 6.58
C ALA A 182 30.26 10.19 7.26
N VAL A 183 29.65 9.32 6.45
CA VAL A 183 29.07 8.04 6.86
C VAL A 183 29.63 6.97 5.95
N ALA A 184 30.34 6.00 6.52
CA ALA A 184 30.93 4.92 5.74
C ALA A 184 29.89 3.88 5.34
N ALA A 185 30.08 3.23 4.19
CA ALA A 185 29.21 2.15 3.72
C ALA A 185 29.05 1.03 4.77
N GLY A 186 30.13 0.69 5.48
CA GLY A 186 30.11 -0.28 6.57
C GLY A 186 29.25 0.14 7.78
N GLU A 187 29.14 1.44 8.06
CA GLU A 187 28.23 1.95 9.11
C GLU A 187 26.77 1.82 8.65
N ILE A 188 26.48 2.06 7.37
CA ILE A 188 25.15 1.86 6.77
C ILE A 188 24.74 0.39 6.86
N GLY A 189 25.66 -0.54 6.57
CA GLY A 189 25.43 -1.98 6.73
C GLY A 189 25.03 -2.37 8.16
N LYS A 190 25.81 -1.94 9.16
CA LYS A 190 25.50 -2.20 10.58
C LYS A 190 24.19 -1.54 11.04
N LEU A 191 23.84 -0.37 10.50
CA LEU A 191 22.55 0.27 10.74
C LEU A 191 21.39 -0.57 10.19
N ARG A 192 21.53 -1.14 8.99
CA ARG A 192 20.54 -2.04 8.39
C ARG A 192 20.39 -3.33 9.20
N GLU A 193 21.48 -3.91 9.70
CA GLU A 193 21.43 -5.07 10.60
C GLU A 193 20.71 -4.76 11.92
N ALA A 194 20.98 -3.60 12.54
CA ALA A 194 20.27 -3.17 13.74
C ALA A 194 18.78 -2.89 13.48
N HIS A 195 18.44 -2.33 12.31
CA HIS A 195 17.06 -2.12 11.89
C HIS A 195 16.33 -3.45 11.62
N GLY A 196 16.99 -4.41 10.95
CA GLY A 196 16.45 -5.74 10.70
C GLY A 196 16.09 -6.50 11.99
N ARG A 197 16.94 -6.40 13.02
CA ARG A 197 16.65 -6.97 14.36
C ARG A 197 15.41 -6.36 15.04
N LEU A 198 14.99 -5.14 14.68
CA LEU A 198 13.71 -4.58 15.12
C LEU A 198 12.51 -5.15 14.37
N GLU A 199 12.64 -5.40 13.07
CA GLU A 199 11.58 -6.06 12.28
C GLU A 199 11.40 -7.52 12.72
N GLU A 200 12.51 -8.20 13.07
CA GLU A 200 12.49 -9.53 13.67
C GLU A 200 11.67 -9.59 14.97
N ALA A 201 11.64 -8.52 15.76
CA ALA A 201 10.82 -8.47 16.97
C ALA A 201 9.31 -8.61 16.66
N ALA A 202 8.85 -8.00 15.56
CA ALA A 202 7.48 -8.15 15.11
C ALA A 202 7.23 -9.58 14.59
N GLU A 203 8.14 -10.10 13.77
CA GLU A 203 8.04 -11.48 13.27
C GLU A 203 8.05 -12.52 14.38
N LEU A 204 8.80 -12.28 15.46
CA LEU A 204 8.81 -13.13 16.65
C LEU A 204 7.43 -13.17 17.30
N ALA A 205 6.79 -12.03 17.53
CA ALA A 205 5.42 -11.98 18.09
C ALA A 205 4.41 -12.75 17.22
N ARG A 206 4.53 -12.63 15.90
CA ARG A 206 3.67 -13.35 14.95
C ARG A 206 3.90 -14.86 14.99
N ARG A 207 5.16 -15.31 14.98
CA ARG A 207 5.51 -16.74 15.05
C ARG A 207 4.99 -17.36 16.35
N GLU A 208 5.19 -16.68 17.47
CA GLU A 208 4.74 -17.14 18.78
C GLU A 208 3.21 -17.20 18.87
N LEU A 209 2.49 -16.20 18.35
CA LEU A 209 1.02 -16.26 18.22
C LEU A 209 0.55 -17.46 17.38
N ASN A 210 1.23 -17.74 16.27
CA ASN A 210 0.92 -18.89 15.43
C ASN A 210 1.20 -20.22 16.14
N VAL A 211 2.27 -20.32 16.92
CA VAL A 211 2.56 -21.52 17.74
C VAL A 211 1.46 -21.74 18.78
N VAL A 212 1.02 -20.68 19.46
CA VAL A 212 -0.08 -20.77 20.43
C VAL A 212 -1.38 -21.19 19.75
N LEU A 213 -1.75 -20.57 18.62
CA LEU A 213 -2.95 -20.95 17.85
C LEU A 213 -2.87 -22.39 17.32
N ALA A 214 -1.70 -22.83 16.87
CA ALA A 214 -1.48 -24.21 16.45
C ALA A 214 -1.67 -25.19 17.61
N SER A 215 -1.22 -24.84 18.83
CA SER A 215 -1.47 -25.67 20.01
C SER A 215 -2.95 -25.78 20.34
N TYR A 216 -3.73 -24.70 20.17
CA TYR A 216 -5.17 -24.71 20.40
C TYR A 216 -5.94 -25.53 19.39
N SER A 217 -5.39 -25.85 18.21
CA SER A 217 -6.03 -26.70 17.22
C SER A 217 -6.36 -28.12 17.74
N GLN A 218 -5.67 -28.57 18.80
CA GLN A 218 -5.97 -29.82 19.51
C GLN A 218 -7.34 -29.79 20.22
N ARG A 219 -7.89 -28.58 20.45
CA ARG A 219 -9.17 -28.29 21.07
C ARG A 219 -9.99 -27.40 20.16
N ARG A 220 -10.72 -28.02 19.23
CA ARG A 220 -11.49 -27.33 18.17
C ARG A 220 -12.42 -26.24 18.73
N ASP A 221 -13.03 -26.49 19.89
CA ASP A 221 -13.89 -25.56 20.61
C ASP A 221 -13.18 -24.26 21.04
N VAL A 222 -11.92 -24.35 21.47
CA VAL A 222 -11.12 -23.17 21.86
C VAL A 222 -10.56 -22.47 20.61
N TYR A 223 -10.08 -23.26 19.65
CA TYR A 223 -9.51 -22.73 18.41
C TYR A 223 -10.53 -21.90 17.62
N GLU A 224 -11.75 -22.40 17.43
CA GLU A 224 -12.79 -21.68 16.66
C GLU A 224 -13.21 -20.36 17.35
N ARG A 225 -13.15 -20.29 18.68
CA ARG A 225 -13.45 -19.08 19.47
C ARG A 225 -12.33 -18.03 19.43
N LEU A 226 -11.07 -18.44 19.66
CA LEU A 226 -9.95 -17.49 19.81
C LEU A 226 -9.26 -17.12 18.51
N ARG A 227 -9.31 -17.98 17.49
CA ARG A 227 -8.65 -17.72 16.19
C ARG A 227 -9.06 -16.38 15.56
N PRO A 228 -10.35 -15.99 15.44
CA PRO A 228 -10.73 -14.73 14.80
C PRO A 228 -10.15 -13.48 15.50
N LEU A 229 -9.87 -13.58 16.80
CA LEU A 229 -9.33 -12.49 17.62
C LEU A 229 -7.80 -12.41 17.59
N LEU A 230 -7.11 -13.52 17.32
CA LEU A 230 -5.65 -13.66 17.43
C LEU A 230 -4.92 -13.87 16.10
N GLU A 231 -5.60 -14.36 15.06
CA GLU A 231 -4.97 -14.60 13.75
C GLU A 231 -4.56 -13.28 13.09
N VAL A 232 -3.29 -13.17 12.69
CA VAL A 232 -2.72 -11.92 12.17
C VAL A 232 -3.10 -11.73 10.69
N ASP A 233 -3.88 -10.70 10.39
CA ASP A 233 -4.08 -10.21 9.02
C ASP A 233 -2.86 -9.35 8.62
N LEU A 234 -1.91 -9.95 7.91
CA LEU A 234 -0.66 -9.30 7.49
C LEU A 234 -0.91 -8.00 6.74
N LYS A 235 -1.84 -7.99 5.76
CA LYS A 235 -2.11 -6.81 4.93
C LYS A 235 -2.65 -5.67 5.79
N ARG A 236 -3.56 -5.97 6.71
CA ARG A 236 -4.14 -4.98 7.63
C ARG A 236 -3.10 -4.49 8.64
N ALA A 237 -2.25 -5.37 9.17
CA ALA A 237 -1.21 -5.01 10.11
C ALA A 237 -0.14 -4.11 9.48
N GLU A 238 0.30 -4.42 8.26
CA GLU A 238 1.25 -3.56 7.52
C GLU A 238 0.66 -2.18 7.24
N GLY A 239 -0.62 -2.13 6.85
CA GLY A 239 -1.34 -0.88 6.68
C GLY A 239 -1.42 -0.06 7.97
N LEU A 240 -1.75 -0.71 9.10
CA LEU A 240 -1.81 -0.07 10.41
C LEU A 240 -0.42 0.41 10.86
N ALA A 241 0.62 -0.37 10.59
CA ALA A 241 1.98 -0.03 10.97
C ALA A 241 2.50 1.23 10.26
N GLU A 242 2.04 1.50 9.04
CA GLU A 242 2.41 2.66 8.22
C GLU A 242 1.42 3.84 8.33
N ALA A 243 0.28 3.65 9.00
CA ALA A 243 -0.80 4.63 9.08
C ALA A 243 -0.36 5.96 9.71
N ARG A 244 -0.92 7.06 9.23
CA ARG A 244 -0.84 8.38 9.90
C ARG A 244 -1.90 8.51 11.00
N SER A 245 -1.75 9.50 11.87
CA SER A 245 -2.66 9.70 13.03
C SER A 245 -4.12 9.78 12.58
N GLY A 246 -4.43 10.56 11.53
CA GLY A 246 -5.78 10.67 10.97
C GLY A 246 -6.31 9.43 10.23
N GLU A 247 -5.46 8.43 9.99
CA GLU A 247 -5.76 7.18 9.30
C GLU A 247 -5.94 6.00 10.26
N LEU A 248 -5.58 6.14 11.54
CA LEU A 248 -5.72 5.07 12.53
C LEU A 248 -7.17 4.59 12.68
N SER A 249 -8.15 5.48 12.47
CA SER A 249 -9.58 5.16 12.47
C SER A 249 -9.97 4.13 11.39
N LYS A 250 -9.25 4.08 10.26
CA LYS A 250 -9.47 3.10 9.17
C LYS A 250 -9.21 1.66 9.63
N PHE A 251 -8.48 1.48 10.72
CA PHE A 251 -8.08 0.18 11.27
C PHE A 251 -8.86 -0.19 12.54
N GLY A 252 -10.02 0.44 12.79
CA GLY A 252 -10.86 0.17 13.95
C GLY A 252 -11.23 -1.31 14.10
N GLY A 253 -11.42 -2.03 12.99
CA GLY A 253 -11.72 -3.46 12.97
C GLY A 253 -10.51 -4.41 12.98
N ALA A 254 -9.29 -3.94 13.26
CA ALA A 254 -8.14 -4.84 13.45
C ALA A 254 -8.36 -5.71 14.70
N ASN A 255 -8.09 -7.02 14.62
CA ASN A 255 -8.16 -7.91 15.77
C ASN A 255 -6.92 -7.77 16.67
N MET A 256 -6.92 -8.39 17.84
CA MET A 256 -5.87 -8.23 18.87
C MET A 256 -4.50 -8.73 18.40
N GLY A 257 -4.45 -9.87 17.71
CA GLY A 257 -3.21 -10.39 17.13
C GLY A 257 -2.62 -9.45 16.08
N THR A 258 -3.47 -8.93 15.19
CA THR A 258 -3.10 -7.94 14.16
C THR A 258 -2.56 -6.66 14.80
N LYS A 259 -3.20 -6.14 15.86
CA LYS A 259 -2.73 -4.95 16.61
C LYS A 259 -1.39 -5.20 17.29
N ALA A 260 -1.20 -6.35 17.94
CA ALA A 260 0.05 -6.71 18.61
C ALA A 260 1.23 -6.76 17.61
N TYR A 261 1.06 -7.45 16.48
CA TYR A 261 2.05 -7.50 15.41
C TYR A 261 2.31 -6.12 14.80
N ALA A 262 1.24 -5.38 14.47
CA ALA A 262 1.34 -4.05 13.90
C ALA A 262 2.04 -3.04 14.83
N ALA A 263 1.87 -3.16 16.15
CA ALA A 263 2.52 -2.28 17.12
C ALA A 263 4.05 -2.38 17.03
N LEU A 264 4.61 -3.59 17.08
CA LEU A 264 6.05 -3.83 16.96
C LEU A 264 6.58 -3.46 15.57
N LEU A 265 5.84 -3.85 14.53
CA LEU A 265 6.19 -3.50 13.14
C LEU A 265 6.22 -1.99 12.93
N SER A 266 5.27 -1.27 13.52
CA SER A 266 5.20 0.19 13.45
C SER A 266 6.36 0.86 14.18
N ILE A 267 6.86 0.28 15.29
CA ILE A 267 8.07 0.76 15.97
C ILE A 267 9.28 0.66 15.03
N ALA A 268 9.45 -0.49 14.37
CA ALA A 268 10.52 -0.71 13.39
C ALA A 268 10.40 0.24 12.19
N ARG A 269 9.18 0.45 11.66
CA ARG A 269 8.91 1.32 10.50
C ARG A 269 8.84 2.81 10.83
N GLY A 270 8.80 3.19 12.11
CA GLY A 270 8.69 4.58 12.56
C GLY A 270 7.30 5.18 12.27
N GLY A 271 6.26 4.35 12.35
CA GLY A 271 4.87 4.77 12.22
C GLY A 271 4.31 5.36 13.53
N ILE A 272 3.23 6.13 13.40
CA ILE A 272 2.64 6.83 14.55
C ILE A 272 2.06 5.86 15.60
N TYR A 273 1.58 4.70 15.13
CA TYR A 273 1.04 3.66 16.00
C TYR A 273 2.14 3.03 16.86
N GLY A 274 3.33 2.85 16.30
CA GLY A 274 4.51 2.38 17.03
C GLY A 274 4.97 3.37 18.09
N HIS A 275 4.95 4.66 17.78
CA HIS A 275 5.23 5.71 18.76
C HIS A 275 4.22 5.72 19.92
N ALA A 276 2.94 5.49 19.63
CA ALA A 276 1.92 5.31 20.66
C ALA A 276 2.15 4.02 21.48
N ALA A 277 2.47 2.91 20.81
CA ALA A 277 2.76 1.63 21.45
C ALA A 277 3.96 1.72 22.39
N MET A 278 5.03 2.44 22.03
CA MET A 278 6.19 2.65 22.92
C MET A 278 5.82 3.38 24.21
N LEU A 279 4.93 4.38 24.13
CA LEU A 279 4.49 5.13 25.31
C LEU A 279 3.65 4.25 26.24
N LEU A 280 2.70 3.50 25.68
CA LEU A 280 1.87 2.57 26.43
C LEU A 280 2.71 1.44 27.04
N ALA A 281 3.60 0.84 26.25
CA ALA A 281 4.53 -0.19 26.73
C ALA A 281 5.41 0.34 27.86
N GLY A 282 5.90 1.59 27.75
CA GLY A 282 6.66 2.26 28.81
C GLY A 282 5.91 2.38 30.13
N GLU A 283 4.59 2.52 30.13
CA GLU A 283 3.76 2.54 31.35
C GLU A 283 3.35 1.14 31.85
N GLY A 284 3.67 0.09 31.11
CA GLY A 284 3.19 -1.28 31.35
C GLY A 284 1.79 -1.56 30.78
N ALA A 285 1.18 -0.59 30.10
CA ALA A 285 -0.19 -0.65 29.58
C ALA A 285 -0.28 -1.38 28.22
N LEU A 286 0.33 -2.56 28.09
CA LEU A 286 0.32 -3.33 26.85
C LEU A 286 -1.09 -3.75 26.43
N ALA A 287 -1.97 -4.01 27.40
CA ALA A 287 -3.38 -4.35 27.14
C ALA A 287 -4.12 -3.24 26.37
N ASP A 288 -3.75 -1.97 26.59
CA ASP A 288 -4.37 -0.84 25.88
C ASP A 288 -4.07 -0.85 24.39
N ILE A 289 -2.97 -1.47 23.96
CA ILE A 289 -2.58 -1.62 22.55
C ILE A 289 -3.52 -2.62 21.85
N VAL A 290 -3.86 -3.72 22.52
CA VAL A 290 -4.63 -4.83 21.92
C VAL A 290 -6.14 -4.66 22.11
N LEU A 291 -6.60 -4.16 23.25
CA LEU A 291 -8.02 -3.95 23.54
C LEU A 291 -8.57 -2.73 22.80
N SER A 292 -7.89 -1.58 22.88
CA SER A 292 -8.40 -0.34 22.31
C SER A 292 -8.41 -0.37 20.78
N THR A 293 -9.30 0.38 20.12
CA THR A 293 -9.12 0.67 18.69
C THR A 293 -7.80 1.44 18.48
N PRO A 294 -7.15 1.35 17.30
CA PRO A 294 -5.88 2.04 17.10
C PRO A 294 -5.92 3.56 17.32
N ALA A 295 -7.04 4.21 17.00
CA ALA A 295 -7.25 5.64 17.27
C ALA A 295 -7.33 5.91 18.79
N THR A 296 -8.10 5.11 19.53
CA THR A 296 -8.22 5.23 20.99
C THR A 296 -6.89 4.93 21.70
N ALA A 297 -6.13 3.93 21.26
CA ALA A 297 -4.80 3.65 21.78
C ALA A 297 -3.86 4.86 21.59
N TYR A 298 -3.92 5.52 20.43
CA TYR A 298 -3.18 6.75 20.17
C TYR A 298 -3.61 7.90 21.08
N GLU A 299 -4.91 8.09 21.32
CA GLU A 299 -5.40 9.11 22.25
C GLU A 299 -4.93 8.87 23.68
N LYS A 300 -4.94 7.62 24.16
CA LYS A 300 -4.39 7.26 25.47
C LYS A 300 -2.90 7.59 25.56
N ALA A 301 -2.13 7.21 24.54
CA ALA A 301 -0.72 7.59 24.43
C ALA A 301 -0.51 9.11 24.36
N TRP A 302 -1.42 9.84 23.70
CA TRP A 302 -1.38 11.31 23.63
C TRP A 302 -1.62 11.96 24.98
N ARG A 303 -2.52 11.42 25.81
CA ARG A 303 -2.71 11.90 27.19
C ARG A 303 -1.46 11.67 28.04
N ILE A 304 -0.82 10.51 27.92
CA ILE A 304 0.47 10.22 28.59
C ILE A 304 1.53 11.21 28.15
N ALA A 305 1.69 11.40 26.82
CA ALA A 305 2.67 12.34 26.28
C ALA A 305 2.40 13.78 26.76
N LYS A 306 1.15 14.23 26.70
CA LYS A 306 0.72 15.57 27.16
C LYS A 306 1.03 15.77 28.65
N GLY A 307 0.74 14.77 29.50
CA GLY A 307 1.05 14.81 30.93
C GLY A 307 2.54 14.93 31.25
N ARG A 308 3.41 14.49 30.32
CA ARG A 308 4.87 14.63 30.39
C ARG A 308 5.41 15.88 29.69
N GLY A 309 4.56 16.72 29.09
CA GLY A 309 5.00 17.83 28.24
C GLY A 309 5.70 17.38 26.94
N GLU A 310 5.29 16.23 26.40
CA GLU A 310 5.86 15.56 25.23
C GLU A 310 4.83 15.42 24.09
N ALA A 311 5.32 15.16 22.87
CA ALA A 311 4.49 14.71 21.75
C ALA A 311 4.50 13.18 21.63
N VAL A 312 3.43 12.58 21.09
CA VAL A 312 3.39 11.13 20.82
C VAL A 312 4.53 10.74 19.89
N ASP A 313 4.68 11.47 18.78
CA ASP A 313 5.84 11.42 17.91
C ASP A 313 6.75 12.63 18.19
N PRO A 314 7.90 12.43 18.87
CA PRO A 314 8.84 13.52 19.17
C PRO A 314 9.32 14.22 17.90
N SER A 315 9.35 13.56 16.75
CA SER A 315 9.79 14.17 15.49
C SER A 315 8.75 15.12 14.86
N ARG A 316 7.51 15.15 15.36
CA ARG A 316 6.37 15.88 14.73
C ARG A 316 5.66 16.90 15.63
N SER A 317 6.28 17.37 16.71
CA SER A 317 5.64 18.33 17.64
C SER A 317 5.29 19.68 16.97
N PRO A 318 4.03 20.17 17.04
CA PRO A 318 3.60 21.45 16.47
C PRO A 318 4.04 22.71 17.22
N LYS A 319 4.70 22.61 18.38
CA LYS A 319 5.17 23.76 19.17
C LYS A 319 6.45 23.41 19.91
N GLY A 320 7.59 23.97 19.51
CA GLY A 320 8.80 24.22 20.33
C GLY A 320 9.48 23.07 21.12
N ALA A 321 8.90 21.87 21.21
CA ALA A 321 9.29 20.85 22.18
C ALA A 321 10.13 19.70 21.59
N ALA A 322 10.57 19.81 20.34
CA ALA A 322 11.49 18.86 19.72
C ALA A 322 12.61 19.64 19.04
N GLY A 323 13.85 19.37 19.48
CA GLY A 323 15.05 19.99 18.92
C GLY A 323 15.18 19.69 17.42
N TRP A 324 15.73 20.63 16.66
CA TRP A 324 16.05 20.42 15.24
C TRP A 324 16.91 19.17 15.04
N GLU A 325 17.79 18.88 16.00
CA GLU A 325 18.68 17.71 16.02
C GLU A 325 17.93 16.38 15.98
N ASP A 326 16.83 16.19 16.74
CA ASP A 326 16.11 14.91 16.75
C ASP A 326 15.35 14.68 15.43
N LYS A 327 14.84 15.77 14.85
CA LYS A 327 14.22 15.75 13.52
C LYS A 327 15.25 15.41 12.45
N ALA A 328 16.42 16.02 12.53
CA ALA A 328 17.54 15.77 11.63
C ALA A 328 18.08 14.35 11.77
N ALA A 329 18.27 13.85 13.00
CA ALA A 329 18.74 12.49 13.28
C ALA A 329 17.76 11.44 12.77
N SER A 330 16.45 11.63 13.02
CA SER A 330 15.43 10.74 12.47
C SER A 330 15.37 10.79 10.95
N ALA A 331 15.60 11.95 10.33
CA ALA A 331 15.63 12.09 8.87
C ALA A 331 16.87 11.40 8.28
N LEU A 332 18.03 11.55 8.91
CA LEU A 332 19.29 10.92 8.52
C LEU A 332 19.18 9.39 8.56
N LEU A 333 18.71 8.81 9.67
CA LEU A 333 18.54 7.35 9.79
C LEU A 333 17.58 6.79 8.72
N ARG A 334 16.48 7.50 8.43
CA ARG A 334 15.54 7.11 7.35
C ARG A 334 16.21 7.19 5.99
N TYR A 335 16.99 8.23 5.74
CA TYR A 335 17.71 8.42 4.49
C TYR A 335 18.72 7.30 4.22
N LEU A 336 19.53 6.95 5.22
CA LEU A 336 20.52 5.89 5.12
C LEU A 336 19.87 4.51 4.91
N LEU A 337 18.79 4.20 5.64
CA LEU A 337 18.04 2.94 5.45
C LEU A 337 17.35 2.85 4.08
N SER A 338 16.94 3.98 3.50
CA SER A 338 16.21 4.02 2.23
C SER A 338 17.08 3.82 0.98
N ARG A 339 18.40 3.88 1.12
CA ARG A 339 19.36 3.78 0.01
C ARG A 339 19.81 2.34 -0.17
N ALA A 340 19.92 1.91 -1.42
CA ALA A 340 20.43 0.59 -1.79
C ALA A 340 21.95 0.58 -2.04
N ASP A 341 22.57 1.75 -2.14
CA ASP A 341 24.00 1.88 -2.47
C ASP A 341 24.87 1.67 -1.23
N ASP A 342 25.93 0.87 -1.38
CA ASP A 342 26.95 0.60 -0.35
C ASP A 342 28.18 1.51 -0.56
N GLU A 343 27.94 2.81 -0.69
CA GLU A 343 28.96 3.82 -0.94
C GLU A 343 29.13 4.76 0.26
N ASP A 344 30.33 5.32 0.42
CA ASP A 344 30.62 6.34 1.43
C ASP A 344 29.95 7.66 1.09
N LEU A 345 29.31 8.28 2.10
CA LEU A 345 28.53 9.50 1.94
C LEU A 345 29.07 10.64 2.77
N ARG A 346 29.01 11.83 2.20
CA ARG A 346 29.34 13.08 2.89
C ARG A 346 28.13 13.99 2.94
N PHE A 347 27.83 14.52 4.12
CA PHE A 347 26.68 15.38 4.37
C PHE A 347 27.16 16.77 4.75
N ARG A 348 26.64 17.81 4.10
CA ARG A 348 26.90 19.21 4.43
C ARG A 348 25.63 19.90 4.87
N ARG A 349 25.65 20.54 6.04
CA ARG A 349 24.48 21.22 6.58
C ARG A 349 24.13 22.47 5.77
N VAL A 350 22.87 22.57 5.36
CA VAL A 350 22.30 23.73 4.66
C VAL A 350 21.01 24.19 5.34
N GLU A 351 20.46 25.34 4.93
CA GLU A 351 19.21 25.84 5.49
C GLU A 351 18.07 24.82 5.27
N GLY A 352 17.56 24.27 6.38
CA GLY A 352 16.47 23.29 6.36
C GLY A 352 16.84 21.84 6.05
N GLY A 353 18.14 21.47 6.01
CA GLY A 353 18.55 20.08 5.76
C GLY A 353 20.04 19.85 5.53
N PHE A 354 20.36 18.86 4.68
CA PHE A 354 21.73 18.49 4.28
C PHE A 354 21.85 18.32 2.77
N GLU A 355 22.92 18.81 2.17
CA GLU A 355 23.40 18.33 0.87
C GLU A 355 24.18 17.05 1.06
N VAL A 356 24.00 16.09 0.15
CA VAL A 356 24.60 14.76 0.21
C VAL A 356 25.49 14.58 -1.00
N PHE A 357 26.70 14.08 -0.78
CA PHE A 357 27.72 13.79 -1.79
C PHE A 357 28.15 12.33 -1.68
N ARG A 358 28.49 11.69 -2.80
CA ARG A 358 29.24 10.43 -2.81
C ARG A 358 30.72 10.75 -2.69
N ALA A 359 31.44 10.02 -1.86
CA ALA A 359 32.89 10.09 -1.77
C ALA A 359 33.50 8.81 -2.37
N TYR A 360 34.31 8.94 -3.43
CA TYR A 360 35.04 7.81 -4.02
C TYR A 360 36.50 8.18 -4.23
N GLY A 361 37.42 7.50 -3.53
CA GLY A 361 38.87 7.69 -3.70
C GLY A 361 39.35 9.15 -3.56
N GLY A 362 38.69 9.96 -2.73
CA GLY A 362 38.99 11.38 -2.53
C GLY A 362 38.25 12.36 -3.45
N VAL A 363 37.39 11.87 -4.37
CA VAL A 363 36.54 12.70 -5.24
C VAL A 363 35.11 12.73 -4.70
N GLU A 364 34.54 13.93 -4.58
CA GLU A 364 33.16 14.14 -4.14
C GLU A 364 32.25 14.51 -5.31
N SER A 365 31.15 13.78 -5.49
CA SER A 365 30.12 14.10 -6.48
C SER A 365 28.79 14.39 -5.78
N TYR A 366 28.13 15.48 -6.16
CA TYR A 366 26.82 15.83 -5.62
C TYR A 366 25.82 14.72 -5.92
N LEU A 367 25.08 14.31 -4.90
CA LEU A 367 24.17 13.17 -4.97
C LEU A 367 22.71 13.58 -4.73
N ASP A 368 22.43 14.27 -3.63
CA ASP A 368 21.05 14.55 -3.20
C ASP A 368 20.99 15.75 -2.22
N ALA A 369 19.78 16.18 -1.87
CA ALA A 369 19.51 17.09 -0.77
C ALA A 369 18.45 16.48 0.16
N LEU A 370 18.85 16.11 1.37
CA LEU A 370 17.95 15.65 2.44
C LEU A 370 17.32 16.85 3.15
N LYS A 371 16.04 17.11 2.93
CA LYS A 371 15.29 18.16 3.62
C LYS A 371 14.66 17.64 4.90
N VAL A 372 14.86 18.36 6.01
CA VAL A 372 14.28 18.08 7.32
C VAL A 372 13.01 18.92 7.49
N GLY A 373 11.88 18.39 7.02
CA GLY A 373 10.59 19.08 7.08
C GLY A 373 9.90 19.04 8.45
N LYS A 374 8.84 19.85 8.65
CA LYS A 374 8.02 19.86 9.87
C LYS A 374 7.31 18.52 10.15
N THR A 375 7.06 17.71 9.12
CA THR A 375 6.27 16.46 9.21
C THR A 375 6.87 15.27 8.47
N VAL A 376 7.65 15.47 7.40
CA VAL A 376 8.24 14.39 6.57
C VAL A 376 9.63 14.81 6.11
N ALA A 377 10.58 13.86 6.12
CA ALA A 377 11.87 14.02 5.46
C ALA A 377 11.71 13.72 3.98
N SER A 378 12.20 14.62 3.12
CA SER A 378 12.10 14.47 1.67
C SER A 378 13.45 14.68 1.02
N SER A 379 13.75 13.95 -0.04
CA SER A 379 14.93 14.17 -0.86
C SER A 379 14.55 14.53 -2.29
N LYS A 380 15.50 15.02 -3.09
CA LYS A 380 15.27 15.19 -4.53
C LYS A 380 15.34 13.79 -5.15
N ALA A 381 14.35 13.42 -5.96
CA ALA A 381 14.44 12.14 -6.66
C ALA A 381 15.59 12.24 -7.67
N GLY A 382 16.38 11.17 -7.82
CA GLY A 382 17.44 11.13 -8.84
C GLY A 382 16.82 11.22 -10.24
N GLU A 383 17.48 11.88 -11.18
CA GLU A 383 16.94 12.03 -12.56
C GLU A 383 16.61 10.68 -13.20
N GLU A 384 17.41 9.65 -12.92
CA GLU A 384 17.18 8.31 -13.41
C GLU A 384 15.94 7.63 -12.80
N GLU A 385 15.64 7.89 -11.53
CA GLU A 385 14.44 7.38 -10.83
C GLU A 385 13.18 8.03 -11.40
N VAL A 386 13.22 9.35 -11.63
CA VAL A 386 12.14 10.10 -12.29
C VAL A 386 11.93 9.57 -13.71
N ARG A 387 13.02 9.37 -14.46
CA ARG A 387 12.96 8.84 -15.83
C ARG A 387 12.34 7.44 -15.87
N ARG A 388 12.77 6.52 -14.99
CA ARG A 388 12.22 5.15 -14.94
C ARG A 388 10.73 5.16 -14.61
N PHE A 389 10.31 5.96 -13.64
CA PHE A 389 8.89 6.07 -13.27
C PHE A 389 8.04 6.57 -14.43
N VAL A 390 8.51 7.61 -15.13
CA VAL A 390 7.79 8.17 -16.28
C VAL A 390 7.78 7.18 -17.45
N GLU A 391 8.89 6.51 -17.75
CA GLU A 391 8.96 5.45 -18.77
C GLU A 391 8.00 4.29 -18.48
N GLU A 392 7.91 3.87 -17.21
CA GLU A 392 6.97 2.83 -16.78
C GLU A 392 5.52 3.30 -16.97
N ALA A 393 5.21 4.52 -16.56
CA ALA A 393 3.90 5.13 -16.76
C ALA A 393 3.54 5.27 -18.26
N ARG A 394 4.50 5.63 -19.12
CA ARG A 394 4.33 5.70 -20.59
C ARG A 394 3.99 4.34 -21.17
N ARG A 395 4.72 3.29 -20.78
CA ARG A 395 4.44 1.91 -21.24
C ARG A 395 3.09 1.39 -20.77
N ALA A 396 2.62 1.86 -19.62
CA ALA A 396 1.35 1.48 -19.04
C ALA A 396 0.18 2.37 -19.47
N ALA A 397 0.40 3.44 -20.25
CA ALA A 397 -0.65 4.40 -20.60
C ALA A 397 -1.79 3.75 -21.41
N PRO A 398 -3.07 3.96 -21.04
CA PRO A 398 -4.19 3.46 -21.84
C PRO A 398 -4.27 4.10 -23.23
N ASP A 399 -4.69 3.32 -24.22
CA ASP A 399 -5.03 3.86 -25.54
C ASP A 399 -6.39 4.55 -25.51
N LEU A 400 -6.36 5.88 -25.47
CA LEU A 400 -7.54 6.74 -25.53
C LEU A 400 -7.83 7.27 -26.95
N SER A 401 -7.22 6.69 -27.99
CA SER A 401 -7.47 7.11 -29.37
C SER A 401 -8.94 6.92 -29.76
N GLY A 402 -9.55 7.97 -30.29
CA GLY A 402 -10.97 7.97 -30.69
C GLY A 402 -11.98 7.95 -29.54
N PHE A 403 -11.55 8.17 -28.29
CA PHE A 403 -12.45 8.52 -27.18
C PHE A 403 -12.57 10.03 -27.05
N ASP A 404 -13.72 10.48 -26.58
CA ASP A 404 -13.84 11.82 -26.03
C ASP A 404 -13.12 11.84 -24.68
N LYS A 405 -12.04 12.61 -24.59
CA LYS A 405 -11.19 12.68 -23.39
C LYS A 405 -11.68 13.72 -22.38
N ALA A 406 -12.65 14.57 -22.74
CA ALA A 406 -13.08 15.66 -21.88
C ALA A 406 -13.71 15.18 -20.56
N PRO A 407 -14.56 14.13 -20.51
CA PRO A 407 -15.12 13.64 -19.25
C PRO A 407 -14.05 13.27 -18.22
N GLN A 408 -13.04 12.48 -18.61
CA GLN A 408 -11.97 12.08 -17.71
C GLN A 408 -11.04 13.25 -17.38
N LEU A 409 -10.78 14.14 -18.34
CA LEU A 409 -10.03 15.38 -18.08
C LEU A 409 -10.72 16.23 -17.00
N MET A 410 -12.05 16.39 -17.06
CA MET A 410 -12.79 17.16 -16.05
C MET A 410 -12.69 16.53 -14.66
N ALA A 411 -12.80 15.20 -14.56
CA ALA A 411 -12.66 14.50 -13.30
C ALA A 411 -11.25 14.69 -12.69
N TRP A 412 -10.19 14.54 -13.48
CA TRP A 412 -8.82 14.80 -13.00
C TRP A 412 -8.57 16.28 -12.69
N ARG A 413 -9.23 17.21 -13.41
CA ARG A 413 -9.17 18.66 -13.13
C ARG A 413 -9.83 19.01 -11.81
N ALA A 414 -10.87 18.31 -11.38
CA ALA A 414 -11.47 18.56 -10.08
C ALA A 414 -10.60 18.05 -8.92
N THR A 415 -9.80 17.00 -9.14
CA THR A 415 -8.96 16.38 -8.10
C THR A 415 -7.50 16.85 -8.18
N ASP A 416 -6.69 16.19 -9.01
CA ASP A 416 -5.23 16.14 -8.95
C ASP A 416 -4.51 17.03 -9.99
N MET A 417 -5.23 17.55 -10.98
CA MET A 417 -4.68 18.40 -12.05
C MET A 417 -5.08 19.87 -11.85
N SER A 418 -4.11 20.78 -11.99
CA SER A 418 -4.30 22.22 -11.84
C SER A 418 -3.61 23.01 -12.96
N SER A 419 -3.97 24.27 -13.13
CA SER A 419 -3.27 25.20 -14.04
C SER A 419 -2.38 26.16 -13.24
N SER A 420 -1.21 26.49 -13.79
CA SER A 420 -0.33 27.52 -13.25
C SER A 420 0.57 28.08 -14.35
N ARG A 421 0.51 29.41 -14.59
CA ARG A 421 1.40 30.15 -15.51
C ARG A 421 1.44 29.59 -16.95
N GLY A 422 0.28 29.21 -17.50
CA GLY A 422 0.17 28.64 -18.85
C GLY A 422 0.47 27.13 -18.94
N TRP A 423 0.72 26.47 -17.81
CA TRP A 423 0.97 25.04 -17.74
C TRP A 423 -0.13 24.30 -16.98
N ILE A 424 -0.45 23.10 -17.44
CA ILE A 424 -1.15 22.10 -16.65
C ILE A 424 -0.11 21.38 -15.80
N LYS A 425 -0.39 21.28 -14.50
CA LYS A 425 0.46 20.65 -13.50
C LYS A 425 -0.30 19.53 -12.81
N ALA A 426 0.27 18.34 -12.82
CA ALA A 426 -0.23 17.18 -12.08
C ALA A 426 0.90 16.57 -11.25
N ALA A 427 0.62 16.21 -9.99
CA ALA A 427 1.59 15.54 -9.12
C ALA A 427 1.05 14.18 -8.69
N THR A 428 1.88 13.14 -8.73
CA THR A 428 1.49 11.82 -8.27
C THR A 428 2.68 10.99 -7.79
N ALA A 429 2.41 10.10 -6.84
CA ALA A 429 3.32 9.05 -6.40
C ALA A 429 2.95 7.67 -6.99
N HIS A 430 1.93 7.61 -7.86
CA HIS A 430 1.37 6.38 -8.39
C HIS A 430 1.63 6.26 -9.91
N PRO A 431 2.37 5.23 -10.37
CA PRO A 431 2.65 5.05 -11.79
C PRO A 431 1.38 4.93 -12.65
N TRP A 432 0.35 4.24 -12.14
CA TRP A 432 -0.94 4.09 -12.83
C TRP A 432 -1.65 5.44 -13.05
N GLN A 433 -1.53 6.38 -12.10
CA GLN A 433 -2.14 7.70 -12.20
C GLN A 433 -1.38 8.59 -13.19
N ALA A 434 -0.03 8.49 -13.20
CA ALA A 434 0.79 9.14 -14.22
C ALA A 434 0.49 8.61 -15.62
N ALA A 435 0.24 7.30 -15.76
CA ALA A 435 -0.14 6.68 -17.02
C ALA A 435 -1.44 7.28 -17.58
N TRP A 436 -2.42 7.61 -16.73
CA TRP A 436 -3.63 8.33 -17.11
C TRP A 436 -3.36 9.75 -17.61
N TYR A 437 -2.51 10.50 -16.94
CA TYR A 437 -2.16 11.86 -17.37
C TYR A 437 -1.49 11.86 -18.75
N ILE A 438 -0.56 10.92 -18.97
CA ILE A 438 0.12 10.74 -20.25
C ILE A 438 -0.87 10.31 -21.33
N ALA A 439 -1.80 9.40 -21.03
CA ALA A 439 -2.82 8.99 -21.99
C ALA A 439 -3.76 10.14 -22.39
N LEU A 440 -4.08 11.04 -21.46
CA LEU A 440 -4.94 12.19 -21.70
C LEU A 440 -4.21 13.26 -22.52
N LEU A 441 -3.10 13.78 -21.99
CA LEU A 441 -2.40 14.96 -22.50
C LEU A 441 -1.22 14.67 -23.44
N GLY A 442 -0.83 13.40 -23.58
CA GLY A 442 0.37 12.99 -24.31
C GLY A 442 1.64 13.11 -23.46
N GLU A 443 2.79 13.15 -24.14
CA GLU A 443 4.09 13.29 -23.48
C GLU A 443 4.20 14.61 -22.72
N GLU A 444 4.73 14.55 -21.50
CA GLU A 444 5.05 15.73 -20.70
C GLU A 444 6.25 16.48 -21.24
N GLU A 445 6.26 17.80 -21.08
CA GLU A 445 7.40 18.62 -21.49
C GLU A 445 8.47 18.72 -20.40
N LEU A 446 8.05 18.68 -19.14
CA LEU A 446 8.94 18.74 -17.98
C LEU A 446 8.43 17.82 -16.88
N SER A 447 9.34 17.02 -16.31
CA SER A 447 9.09 16.24 -15.10
C SER A 447 10.07 16.67 -13.99
N ARG A 448 9.54 16.98 -12.80
CA ARG A 448 10.35 17.22 -11.60
C ARG A 448 9.93 16.24 -10.50
N GLY A 449 10.88 15.50 -9.96
CA GLY A 449 10.63 14.54 -8.89
C GLY A 449 11.16 14.99 -7.53
N GLY A 450 10.35 14.83 -6.50
CA GLY A 450 10.82 14.69 -5.12
C GLY A 450 10.62 13.24 -4.67
N ALA A 451 11.24 12.83 -3.58
CA ALA A 451 10.99 11.55 -2.95
C ALA A 451 10.69 11.73 -1.47
N ASN A 452 9.62 11.11 -0.99
CA ASN A 452 9.41 10.96 0.45
C ASN A 452 10.34 9.86 0.97
N VAL A 453 11.11 10.18 2.01
CA VAL A 453 12.09 9.25 2.58
C VAL A 453 11.46 8.54 3.79
N THR A 454 11.26 7.24 3.66
CA THR A 454 10.75 6.38 4.75
C THR A 454 11.76 5.28 5.07
N ARG A 455 11.64 4.63 6.24
CA ARG A 455 12.53 3.50 6.59
C ARG A 455 12.41 2.31 5.63
N LYS A 456 11.29 2.18 4.90
CA LYS A 456 11.04 1.13 3.90
C LYS A 456 11.57 1.47 2.50
N GLY A 457 12.05 2.71 2.28
CA GLY A 457 12.52 3.17 0.98
C GLY A 457 12.05 4.58 0.61
N ARG A 458 12.54 5.04 -0.56
CA ARG A 458 12.12 6.28 -1.20
C ARG A 458 10.82 6.05 -1.97
N ARG A 459 9.78 6.84 -1.68
CA ARG A 459 8.57 6.90 -2.51
C ARG A 459 8.66 8.13 -3.41
N PRO A 460 8.90 7.98 -4.72
CA PRO A 460 8.93 9.11 -5.63
C PRO A 460 7.55 9.77 -5.70
N ASN A 461 7.54 11.09 -5.73
CA ASN A 461 6.38 11.93 -5.99
C ASN A 461 6.78 12.89 -7.11
N ILE A 462 6.25 12.63 -8.30
CA ILE A 462 6.66 13.31 -9.53
C ILE A 462 5.59 14.31 -9.90
N THR A 463 6.05 15.53 -10.18
CA THR A 463 5.24 16.59 -10.75
C THR A 463 5.55 16.71 -12.23
N MET A 464 4.53 16.58 -13.06
CA MET A 464 4.60 16.64 -14.51
C MET A 464 3.90 17.92 -15.00
N TYR A 465 4.42 18.47 -16.10
CA TYR A 465 3.94 19.71 -16.70
C TYR A 465 3.63 19.51 -18.19
N TRP A 466 2.49 20.05 -18.62
CA TRP A 466 2.07 20.09 -20.02
C TRP A 466 1.65 21.51 -20.40
N PRO A 467 1.83 21.92 -21.66
CA PRO A 467 1.33 23.20 -22.14
C PRO A 467 -0.21 23.18 -22.17
N ARG A 468 -0.84 24.32 -21.86
CA ARG A 468 -2.31 24.45 -21.75
C ARG A 468 -3.02 24.11 -23.06
N GLU A 469 -2.35 24.31 -24.17
CA GLU A 469 -2.80 23.99 -25.52
C GLU A 469 -3.22 22.50 -25.64
N ARG A 470 -2.63 21.58 -24.86
CA ARG A 470 -3.05 20.16 -24.84
C ARG A 470 -4.48 19.98 -24.30
N GLU A 471 -4.87 20.74 -23.28
CA GLU A 471 -6.24 20.77 -22.77
C GLU A 471 -7.17 21.37 -23.81
N ASP A 472 -6.80 22.49 -24.42
CA ASP A 472 -7.63 23.18 -25.42
C ASP A 472 -7.92 22.27 -26.64
N HIS A 473 -6.94 21.47 -27.10
CA HIS A 473 -7.17 20.47 -28.15
C HIS A 473 -8.20 19.39 -27.77
N ILE A 474 -8.23 18.98 -26.50
CA ILE A 474 -9.21 18.01 -26.01
C ILE A 474 -10.60 18.64 -25.97
N LEU A 475 -10.70 19.88 -25.49
CA LEU A 475 -11.96 20.60 -25.39
C LEU A 475 -12.59 20.84 -26.78
N ARG A 476 -11.80 21.34 -27.74
CA ARG A 476 -12.24 21.57 -29.13
C ARG A 476 -12.75 20.30 -29.81
N GLY A 477 -12.15 19.15 -29.50
CA GLY A 477 -12.52 17.87 -30.08
C GLY A 477 -13.68 17.14 -29.39
N SER A 478 -14.26 17.72 -28.34
CA SER A 478 -15.22 17.03 -27.47
C SER A 478 -16.66 17.13 -27.98
N LYS A 479 -17.19 16.01 -28.47
CA LYS A 479 -18.61 15.88 -28.84
C LYS A 479 -19.51 15.76 -27.60
N TRP A 480 -18.97 15.23 -26.50
CA TRP A 480 -19.68 15.15 -25.23
C TRP A 480 -19.96 16.56 -24.70
N LEU A 481 -18.96 17.45 -24.66
CA LEU A 481 -19.16 18.84 -24.25
C LEU A 481 -20.18 19.55 -25.14
N GLU A 482 -20.08 19.37 -26.46
CA GLU A 482 -21.05 19.92 -27.40
C GLU A 482 -22.49 19.43 -27.10
N SER A 483 -22.66 18.16 -26.75
CA SER A 483 -23.97 17.61 -26.37
C SER A 483 -24.50 18.17 -25.03
N VAL A 484 -23.61 18.39 -24.06
CA VAL A 484 -23.95 18.86 -22.71
C VAL A 484 -24.21 20.35 -22.69
N LEU A 485 -23.46 21.16 -23.44
CA LEU A 485 -23.59 22.63 -23.46
C LEU A 485 -24.41 23.15 -24.64
N GLY A 486 -24.56 22.36 -25.70
CA GLY A 486 -25.30 22.72 -26.91
C GLY A 486 -24.47 23.42 -27.99
N HIS A 487 -23.17 23.60 -27.77
CA HIS A 487 -22.22 24.16 -28.73
C HIS A 487 -20.79 23.71 -28.40
N PRO A 488 -19.86 23.72 -29.38
CA PRO A 488 -18.46 23.39 -29.15
C PRO A 488 -17.78 24.42 -28.23
N VAL A 489 -16.67 24.01 -27.61
CA VAL A 489 -15.88 24.82 -26.67
C VAL A 489 -14.41 24.73 -27.06
N GLU A 490 -13.72 25.85 -27.22
CA GLU A 490 -12.36 25.90 -27.76
C GLU A 490 -11.27 25.80 -26.70
N ASN A 491 -11.54 26.25 -25.47
CA ASN A 491 -10.55 26.32 -24.40
C ASN A 491 -11.20 26.33 -23.01
N TRP A 492 -10.38 26.19 -21.96
CA TRP A 492 -10.87 26.13 -20.58
C TRP A 492 -11.66 27.37 -20.14
N ARG A 493 -11.27 28.57 -20.59
CA ARG A 493 -11.99 29.79 -20.21
C ARG A 493 -13.39 29.80 -20.81
N GLU A 494 -13.48 29.51 -22.11
CA GLU A 494 -14.78 29.38 -22.78
C GLU A 494 -15.65 28.31 -22.13
N LEU A 495 -15.06 27.19 -21.67
CA LEU A 495 -15.81 26.16 -20.93
C LEU A 495 -16.49 26.72 -19.68
N VAL A 496 -15.74 27.44 -18.85
CA VAL A 496 -16.26 28.04 -17.62
C VAL A 496 -17.33 29.10 -17.93
N ASP A 497 -17.11 29.91 -18.97
CA ASP A 497 -18.03 30.97 -19.39
C ASP A 497 -19.32 30.40 -20.00
N SER A 498 -19.26 29.24 -20.65
CA SER A 498 -20.39 28.56 -21.29
C SER A 498 -21.34 27.91 -20.30
N ILE A 499 -20.89 27.66 -19.06
CA ILE A 499 -21.76 27.15 -18.00
C ILE A 499 -22.67 28.27 -17.52
N GLY A 500 -23.99 28.04 -17.57
CA GLY A 500 -24.98 28.91 -16.97
C GLY A 500 -24.97 28.79 -15.45
N TRP A 501 -24.01 29.44 -14.77
CA TRP A 501 -23.85 29.38 -13.32
C TRP A 501 -25.07 29.88 -12.55
N SER A 502 -25.80 30.86 -13.10
CA SER A 502 -27.08 31.31 -12.54
C SER A 502 -28.12 30.18 -12.51
N TRP A 503 -28.22 29.42 -13.61
CA TRP A 503 -29.09 28.24 -13.69
C TRP A 503 -28.63 27.12 -12.76
N VAL A 504 -27.32 26.87 -12.66
CA VAL A 504 -26.75 25.89 -11.72
C VAL A 504 -27.12 26.24 -10.29
N LEU A 505 -26.98 27.52 -9.91
CA LEU A 505 -27.33 27.99 -8.56
C LEU A 505 -28.83 27.84 -8.28
N GLU A 506 -29.69 28.19 -9.24
CA GLU A 506 -31.14 28.02 -9.15
C GLU A 506 -31.51 26.54 -8.93
N LYS A 507 -30.94 25.63 -9.75
CA LYS A 507 -31.19 24.19 -9.61
C LYS A 507 -30.70 23.59 -8.30
N VAL A 508 -29.55 24.02 -7.79
CA VAL A 508 -29.10 23.61 -6.46
C VAL A 508 -30.04 24.15 -5.37
N GLY A 509 -30.53 25.38 -5.53
CA GLY A 509 -31.53 25.99 -4.65
C GLY A 509 -32.84 25.19 -4.58
N GLU A 510 -33.39 24.76 -5.73
CA GLU A 510 -34.58 23.90 -5.80
C GLU A 510 -34.37 22.56 -5.04
N LEU A 511 -33.17 21.99 -5.10
CA LEU A 511 -32.85 20.72 -4.46
C LEU A 511 -32.44 20.84 -2.99
N ALA A 512 -32.15 22.04 -2.50
CA ALA A 512 -31.54 22.29 -1.19
C ALA A 512 -32.32 21.65 -0.04
N GLY A 513 -33.66 21.76 -0.04
CA GLY A 513 -34.51 21.13 0.97
C GLY A 513 -34.41 19.60 0.99
N SER A 514 -34.24 18.97 -0.18
CA SER A 514 -34.09 17.52 -0.32
C SER A 514 -32.67 17.01 -0.02
N ILE A 515 -31.68 17.89 -0.11
CA ILE A 515 -30.27 17.60 0.16
C ILE A 515 -29.93 17.82 1.64
N LYS A 516 -30.62 18.74 2.32
CA LYS A 516 -30.37 19.07 3.73
C LYS A 516 -30.23 17.84 4.66
N PRO A 517 -31.06 16.78 4.55
CA PRO A 517 -30.93 15.59 5.40
C PRO A 517 -29.61 14.83 5.21
N TRP A 518 -28.86 15.10 4.14
CA TRP A 518 -27.58 14.46 3.81
C TRP A 518 -26.38 15.26 4.31
N ILE A 519 -26.59 16.43 4.92
CA ILE A 519 -25.54 17.29 5.45
C ILE A 519 -25.36 17.00 6.95
N GLY A 520 -24.12 16.79 7.37
CA GLY A 520 -23.76 16.48 8.74
C GLY A 520 -23.87 14.99 9.11
N PRO A 521 -23.37 14.59 10.29
CA PRO A 521 -23.60 13.26 10.83
C PRO A 521 -25.10 12.98 11.04
N GLY A 522 -25.45 11.70 11.16
CA GLY A 522 -26.86 11.29 11.35
C GLY A 522 -27.52 11.86 12.59
N GLU A 523 -26.70 12.11 13.61
CA GLU A 523 -27.10 12.66 14.92
C GLU A 523 -27.07 14.19 14.95
N ALA A 524 -26.65 14.87 13.87
CA ALA A 524 -26.64 16.33 13.82
C ALA A 524 -28.06 16.90 13.97
N GLU A 525 -28.19 17.94 14.78
CA GLU A 525 -29.44 18.68 14.96
C GLU A 525 -29.82 19.43 13.69
N ASP A 526 -31.11 19.63 13.44
CA ASP A 526 -31.60 20.30 12.24
C ASP A 526 -31.12 21.75 12.11
N ALA A 527 -30.82 22.42 13.23
CA ALA A 527 -30.23 23.75 13.26
C ALA A 527 -28.77 23.75 12.77
N GLU A 528 -27.98 22.75 13.16
CA GLU A 528 -26.61 22.56 12.67
C GLU A 528 -26.61 22.29 11.16
N ARG A 529 -27.52 21.42 10.69
CA ARG A 529 -27.69 21.13 9.26
C ARG A 529 -28.08 22.35 8.45
N GLU A 530 -29.00 23.16 8.99
CA GLU A 530 -29.44 24.41 8.37
C GLU A 530 -28.29 25.41 8.24
N GLY A 531 -27.50 25.59 9.31
CA GLY A 531 -26.34 26.46 9.31
C GLY A 531 -25.28 26.05 8.27
N LEU A 532 -24.98 24.75 8.19
CA LEU A 532 -24.06 24.21 7.20
C LEU A 532 -24.57 24.36 5.76
N ALA A 533 -25.85 24.05 5.51
CA ALA A 533 -26.47 24.18 4.19
C ALA A 533 -26.45 25.64 3.70
N ARG A 534 -26.81 26.60 4.55
CA ARG A 534 -26.76 28.04 4.22
C ARG A 534 -25.35 28.51 3.88
N ARG A 535 -24.36 28.08 4.67
CA ARG A 535 -22.95 28.42 4.40
C ARG A 535 -22.49 27.87 3.06
N MET A 536 -22.75 26.58 2.79
CA MET A 536 -22.37 25.95 1.53
C MET A 536 -23.05 26.61 0.33
N LEU A 537 -24.33 26.94 0.45
CA LEU A 537 -25.09 27.64 -0.59
C LEU A 537 -24.52 29.05 -0.83
N GLY A 538 -24.15 29.77 0.24
CA GLY A 538 -23.47 31.06 0.15
C GLY A 538 -22.13 30.98 -0.57
N GLU A 539 -21.32 29.94 -0.30
CA GLU A 539 -20.06 29.70 -1.02
C GLU A 539 -20.30 29.43 -2.52
N LEU A 540 -21.32 28.64 -2.89
CA LEU A 540 -21.69 28.39 -4.28
C LEU A 540 -22.22 29.65 -4.98
N ALA A 541 -23.10 30.40 -4.31
CA ALA A 541 -23.65 31.65 -4.83
C ALA A 541 -22.55 32.68 -5.10
N LEU A 542 -21.59 32.78 -4.19
CA LEU A 542 -20.43 33.65 -4.34
C LEU A 542 -19.59 33.26 -5.56
N PHE A 543 -19.30 31.97 -5.73
CA PHE A 543 -18.60 31.49 -6.93
C PHE A 543 -19.39 31.81 -8.21
N ALA A 544 -20.68 31.45 -8.26
CA ALA A 544 -21.54 31.66 -9.41
C ALA A 544 -21.61 33.14 -9.82
N HIS A 545 -21.80 34.05 -8.85
CA HIS A 545 -21.83 35.48 -9.12
C HIS A 545 -20.54 36.01 -9.76
N PHE A 546 -19.38 35.58 -9.25
CA PHE A 546 -18.09 36.01 -9.80
C PHE A 546 -17.78 35.36 -11.16
N ALA A 547 -18.15 34.10 -11.36
CA ALA A 547 -18.03 33.44 -12.65
C ALA A 547 -18.90 34.12 -13.73
N GLU A 548 -20.14 34.48 -13.38
CA GLU A 548 -21.04 35.26 -14.25
C GLU A 548 -20.50 36.67 -14.54
N ALA A 549 -20.04 37.38 -13.51
CA ALA A 549 -19.50 38.74 -13.67
C ALA A 549 -18.20 38.77 -14.50
N ARG A 550 -17.45 37.67 -14.50
CA ARG A 550 -16.23 37.51 -15.28
C ARG A 550 -16.51 37.16 -16.75
N ARG A 551 -17.68 36.61 -17.08
CA ARG A 551 -18.01 36.09 -18.41
C ARG A 551 -17.70 37.12 -19.51
N GLY A 552 -16.92 36.72 -20.51
CA GLY A 552 -16.54 37.57 -21.63
C GLY A 552 -15.44 38.60 -21.35
N LEU A 553 -14.84 38.60 -20.15
CA LEU A 553 -13.68 39.41 -19.79
C LEU A 553 -12.38 38.59 -19.83
N ASP A 554 -11.31 39.21 -20.32
CA ASP A 554 -9.96 38.65 -20.16
C ASP A 554 -9.41 38.85 -18.74
N ASP A 555 -8.30 38.17 -18.39
CA ASP A 555 -7.73 38.23 -17.03
C ASP A 555 -7.36 39.66 -16.60
N GLY A 556 -6.93 40.50 -17.55
CA GLY A 556 -6.54 41.88 -17.29
C GLY A 556 -7.76 42.73 -16.95
N LYS A 557 -8.76 42.74 -17.84
CA LYS A 557 -10.02 43.46 -17.64
C LYS A 557 -10.76 42.98 -16.38
N TRP A 558 -10.75 41.68 -16.13
CA TRP A 558 -11.34 41.13 -14.91
C TRP A 558 -10.61 41.60 -13.66
N ARG A 559 -9.27 41.61 -13.68
CA ARG A 559 -8.48 42.15 -12.58
C ARG A 559 -8.79 43.63 -12.33
N GLU A 560 -8.89 44.43 -13.38
CA GLU A 560 -9.26 45.84 -13.27
C GLU A 560 -10.67 46.03 -12.67
N GLU A 561 -11.64 45.24 -13.13
CA GLU A 561 -13.01 45.28 -12.61
C GLU A 561 -13.06 44.87 -11.13
N ARG A 562 -12.33 43.82 -10.73
CA ARG A 562 -12.18 43.44 -9.32
C ARG A 562 -11.53 44.55 -8.49
N ALA A 563 -10.47 45.18 -9.01
CA ALA A 563 -9.78 46.27 -8.32
C ALA A 563 -10.73 47.46 -8.10
N LYS A 564 -11.51 47.84 -9.12
CA LYS A 564 -12.53 48.90 -9.01
C LYS A 564 -13.60 48.59 -7.96
N ARG A 565 -14.11 47.35 -7.95
CA ARG A 565 -15.09 46.91 -6.95
C ARG A 565 -14.51 46.90 -5.54
N LEU A 566 -13.25 46.45 -5.40
CA LEU A 566 -12.55 46.44 -4.13
C LEU A 566 -12.22 47.87 -3.63
N SER A 567 -11.88 48.79 -4.52
CA SER A 567 -11.64 50.20 -4.20
C SER A 567 -12.91 50.86 -3.62
N ARG A 568 -14.06 50.69 -4.28
CA ARG A 568 -15.35 51.16 -3.73
C ARG A 568 -15.67 50.56 -2.36
N ALA A 569 -15.29 49.31 -2.14
CA ALA A 569 -15.44 48.69 -0.84
C ALA A 569 -14.47 49.26 0.22
N VAL A 570 -13.22 49.53 -0.14
CA VAL A 570 -12.25 50.21 0.73
C VAL A 570 -12.77 51.59 1.15
N GLU A 571 -13.34 52.34 0.22
CA GLU A 571 -14.00 53.62 0.50
C GLU A 571 -15.12 53.47 1.53
N ALA A 572 -16.04 52.53 1.29
CA ALA A 572 -17.15 52.28 2.19
C ALA A 572 -16.68 51.82 3.59
N LEU A 573 -15.73 50.89 3.67
CA LEU A 573 -15.21 50.34 4.92
C LEU A 573 -14.43 51.37 5.74
N SER A 574 -13.74 52.28 5.07
CA SER A 574 -13.02 53.38 5.72
C SER A 574 -13.92 54.58 6.03
N SER A 575 -15.24 54.48 5.80
CA SER A 575 -16.19 55.59 5.93
C SER A 575 -15.76 56.83 5.12
N GLY A 576 -15.17 56.59 3.94
CA GLY A 576 -14.66 57.62 3.03
C GLY A 576 -13.30 58.22 3.41
N ARG A 577 -12.65 57.77 4.50
CA ARG A 577 -11.32 58.29 4.90
C ARG A 577 -10.23 57.88 3.91
N ILE A 578 -10.30 56.67 3.36
CA ILE A 578 -9.40 56.19 2.31
C ILE A 578 -10.21 56.18 1.02
N ALA A 579 -10.06 57.22 0.19
CA ALA A 579 -10.86 57.42 -1.02
C ALA A 579 -10.04 57.83 -2.24
N GLY A 580 -10.65 57.68 -3.42
CA GLY A 580 -10.03 57.99 -4.70
C GLY A 580 -8.76 57.18 -4.94
N GLU A 581 -7.69 57.86 -5.34
CA GLU A 581 -6.40 57.23 -5.67
C GLU A 581 -5.84 56.37 -4.52
N TYR A 582 -6.08 56.74 -3.26
CA TYR A 582 -5.60 55.97 -2.11
C TYR A 582 -6.37 54.66 -1.93
N ALA A 583 -7.67 54.65 -2.23
CA ALA A 583 -8.49 53.44 -2.22
C ALA A 583 -8.10 52.51 -3.37
N ASP A 584 -7.86 53.07 -4.56
CA ASP A 584 -7.39 52.32 -5.73
C ASP A 584 -6.01 51.68 -5.46
N ARG A 585 -5.07 52.47 -4.91
CA ARG A 585 -3.73 51.97 -4.53
C ARG A 585 -3.83 50.88 -3.46
N LEU A 586 -4.67 51.04 -2.44
CA LEU A 586 -4.84 50.03 -1.39
C LEU A 586 -5.47 48.74 -1.95
N ALA A 587 -6.51 48.85 -2.79
CA ALA A 587 -7.15 47.71 -3.44
C ALA A 587 -6.15 46.90 -4.30
N ASP A 588 -5.32 47.58 -5.09
CA ASP A 588 -4.27 46.95 -5.90
C ASP A 588 -3.23 46.22 -5.03
N LEU A 589 -2.85 46.82 -3.90
CA LEU A 589 -1.92 46.22 -2.95
C LEU A 589 -2.52 44.98 -2.27
N ILE A 590 -3.81 45.01 -1.92
CA ILE A 590 -4.54 43.85 -1.38
C ILE A 590 -4.56 42.71 -2.40
N ILE A 591 -4.84 42.99 -3.68
CA ILE A 591 -4.81 41.96 -4.74
C ILE A 591 -3.40 41.39 -4.87
N ARG A 592 -2.36 42.23 -4.98
CA ARG A 592 -0.95 41.78 -5.05
C ARG A 592 -0.52 40.96 -3.84
N TYR A 593 -1.02 41.32 -2.65
CA TYR A 593 -0.76 40.58 -1.41
C TYR A 593 -1.25 39.13 -1.53
N THR A 594 -2.42 38.91 -2.11
CA THR A 594 -3.01 37.57 -2.26
C THR A 594 -2.41 36.74 -3.39
N GLU A 595 -1.91 37.39 -4.45
CA GLU A 595 -1.37 36.72 -5.65
C GLU A 595 0.08 36.24 -5.51
N GLY A 596 0.66 36.35 -4.32
CA GLY A 596 1.95 35.73 -3.99
C GLY A 596 3.13 36.70 -3.84
N ASN A 597 2.92 38.01 -4.01
CA ASN A 597 3.93 39.04 -3.72
C ASN A 597 3.80 39.60 -2.29
N LYS A 598 3.52 38.70 -1.33
CA LYS A 598 3.12 39.05 0.03
C LYS A 598 4.08 40.03 0.72
N LYS A 599 5.39 39.75 0.70
CA LYS A 599 6.41 40.59 1.36
C LYS A 599 6.53 41.98 0.73
N ASP A 600 6.46 42.08 -0.60
CA ASP A 600 6.54 43.37 -1.29
C ASP A 600 5.25 44.18 -1.08
N ALA A 601 4.09 43.51 -1.15
CA ALA A 601 2.80 44.13 -0.88
C ALA A 601 2.69 44.63 0.56
N GLU A 602 3.09 43.83 1.56
CA GLU A 602 3.18 44.24 2.98
C GLU A 602 3.98 45.53 3.14
N LYS A 603 5.19 45.58 2.55
CA LYS A 603 6.05 46.76 2.63
C LYS A 603 5.39 47.99 2.01
N ARG A 604 4.67 47.82 0.88
CA ARG A 604 3.97 48.93 0.21
C ARG A 604 2.72 49.38 0.96
N ILE A 605 2.00 48.47 1.61
CA ILE A 605 0.85 48.80 2.48
C ILE A 605 1.34 49.62 3.68
N GLU A 606 2.45 49.21 4.31
CA GLU A 606 3.08 49.94 5.41
C GLU A 606 3.53 51.36 4.98
N ASN A 607 4.06 51.50 3.77
CA ASN A 607 4.42 52.82 3.22
C ASN A 607 3.18 53.69 2.96
N LEU A 608 2.09 53.10 2.45
CA LEU A 608 0.83 53.80 2.22
C LEU A 608 0.21 54.29 3.55
N ALA A 609 0.27 53.48 4.61
CA ALA A 609 -0.19 53.89 5.94
C ALA A 609 0.60 55.09 6.49
N LYS A 610 1.93 55.12 6.30
CA LYS A 610 2.77 56.27 6.68
C LYS A 610 2.44 57.53 5.89
N GLU A 611 2.20 57.40 4.59
CA GLU A 611 1.79 58.49 3.71
C GLU A 611 0.45 59.08 4.17
N LEU A 612 -0.55 58.22 4.43
CA LEU A 612 -1.86 58.63 4.94
C LEU A 612 -1.80 59.29 6.32
N ALA A 613 -0.94 58.81 7.23
CA ALA A 613 -0.73 59.44 8.53
C ALA A 613 -0.22 60.88 8.42
N GLY A 614 0.68 61.14 7.46
CA GLY A 614 1.15 62.49 7.16
C GLY A 614 0.04 63.41 6.62
N ILE A 615 -0.87 62.87 5.81
CA ILE A 615 -2.01 63.61 5.24
C ILE A 615 -3.07 63.92 6.31
N PHE A 616 -3.40 62.93 7.14
CA PHE A 616 -4.38 63.08 8.22
C PHE A 616 -3.83 63.87 9.41
N LYS A 617 -2.50 64.07 9.49
CA LYS A 617 -1.79 64.67 10.64
C LYS A 617 -2.07 63.90 11.94
N GLU A 618 -2.06 62.57 11.84
CA GLU A 618 -2.34 61.64 12.93
C GLU A 618 -1.14 60.73 13.24
N ASP A 619 -1.22 60.01 14.36
CA ASP A 619 -0.22 59.01 14.73
C ASP A 619 -0.17 57.86 13.71
N VAL A 620 1.06 57.46 13.35
CA VAL A 620 1.31 56.44 12.32
C VAL A 620 0.75 55.08 12.72
N GLU A 621 0.85 54.67 13.98
CA GLU A 621 0.36 53.37 14.43
C GLU A 621 -1.18 53.32 14.42
N ARG A 622 -1.85 54.45 14.69
CA ARG A 622 -3.31 54.55 14.57
C ARG A 622 -3.77 54.35 13.12
N VAL A 623 -3.21 55.11 12.17
CA VAL A 623 -3.59 55.01 10.74
C VAL A 623 -3.21 53.64 10.16
N ARG A 624 -2.07 53.09 10.59
CA ARG A 624 -1.67 51.73 10.27
C ARG A 624 -2.71 50.70 10.74
N GLY A 625 -3.21 50.83 11.96
CA GLY A 625 -4.29 49.97 12.48
C GLY A 625 -5.56 50.05 11.64
N GLU A 626 -5.95 51.24 11.19
CA GLU A 626 -7.12 51.43 10.31
C GLU A 626 -6.92 50.80 8.92
N VAL A 627 -5.77 51.04 8.28
CA VAL A 627 -5.43 50.46 6.98
C VAL A 627 -5.40 48.93 7.06
N TRP A 628 -4.71 48.37 8.05
CA TRP A 628 -4.67 46.92 8.25
C TRP A 628 -6.03 46.34 8.65
N GLY A 629 -6.88 47.09 9.35
CA GLY A 629 -8.26 46.72 9.60
C GLY A 629 -9.06 46.54 8.31
N VAL A 630 -8.92 47.46 7.35
CA VAL A 630 -9.54 47.33 6.02
C VAL A 630 -8.94 46.17 5.23
N VAL A 631 -7.62 46.00 5.26
CA VAL A 631 -6.94 44.87 4.60
C VAL A 631 -7.42 43.54 5.16
N ASP A 632 -7.45 43.38 6.48
CA ASP A 632 -7.91 42.15 7.13
C ASP A 632 -9.38 41.86 6.83
N PHE A 633 -10.24 42.87 6.83
CA PHE A 633 -11.64 42.71 6.42
C PHE A 633 -11.74 42.27 4.95
N ALA A 634 -10.99 42.91 4.05
CA ALA A 634 -11.00 42.56 2.63
C ALA A 634 -10.49 41.14 2.37
N LEU A 635 -9.47 40.70 3.10
CA LEU A 635 -8.89 39.35 2.98
C LEU A 635 -9.81 38.25 3.50
N ASN A 636 -10.68 38.56 4.47
CA ASN A 636 -11.61 37.61 5.07
C ASN A 636 -12.99 37.66 4.42
N ASP A 637 -13.67 38.79 4.50
CA ASP A 637 -15.09 38.96 4.13
C ASP A 637 -15.28 39.30 2.64
N MET A 638 -14.31 39.98 2.01
CA MET A 638 -14.34 40.30 0.57
C MET A 638 -13.34 39.46 -0.24
N ARG A 639 -13.08 38.26 0.25
CA ARG A 639 -12.02 37.39 -0.23
C ARG A 639 -12.04 37.14 -1.73
N CYS A 640 -13.20 37.09 -2.36
CA CYS A 640 -13.31 36.87 -3.81
C CYS A 640 -12.92 38.08 -4.66
N LEU A 641 -13.09 39.29 -4.15
CA LEU A 641 -12.53 40.49 -4.76
C LEU A 641 -11.01 40.51 -4.62
N ALA A 642 -10.48 40.17 -3.44
CA ALA A 642 -9.05 40.13 -3.20
C ALA A 642 -8.34 39.00 -4.00
N ARG A 643 -8.82 37.75 -3.91
CA ARG A 643 -8.08 36.53 -4.31
C ARG A 643 -8.55 35.85 -5.60
N ASP A 644 -9.48 36.46 -6.33
CA ASP A 644 -10.13 35.91 -7.53
C ASP A 644 -10.75 34.52 -7.30
N CYS A 645 -12.00 34.50 -6.85
CA CYS A 645 -12.72 33.21 -6.70
C CYS A 645 -13.09 32.56 -8.04
N ALA A 646 -13.00 33.29 -9.16
CA ALA A 646 -13.22 32.76 -10.50
C ALA A 646 -11.91 32.32 -11.19
N ASP A 647 -10.78 32.31 -10.47
CA ASP A 647 -9.53 31.73 -10.96
C ASP A 647 -9.69 30.23 -11.26
N ASP A 648 -8.94 29.74 -12.25
CA ASP A 648 -8.94 28.36 -12.74
C ASP A 648 -8.74 27.34 -11.60
N LYS A 649 -7.90 27.69 -10.61
CA LYS A 649 -7.61 26.83 -9.45
C LYS A 649 -8.86 26.52 -8.62
N ILE A 650 -9.80 27.46 -8.54
CA ILE A 650 -11.05 27.33 -7.80
C ILE A 650 -12.14 26.82 -8.74
N ALA A 651 -12.29 27.42 -9.92
CA ALA A 651 -13.31 27.07 -10.90
C ALA A 651 -13.30 25.58 -11.28
N ARG A 652 -12.11 24.96 -11.40
CA ARG A 652 -11.98 23.52 -11.73
C ARG A 652 -12.76 22.58 -10.82
N LYS A 653 -13.03 22.98 -9.57
CA LYS A 653 -13.76 22.17 -8.59
C LYS A 653 -15.27 22.17 -8.81
N PHE A 654 -15.78 23.20 -9.50
CA PHE A 654 -17.20 23.41 -9.76
C PHE A 654 -17.58 22.95 -11.17
N VAL A 655 -16.66 23.00 -12.14
CA VAL A 655 -16.91 22.67 -13.55
C VAL A 655 -17.40 21.23 -13.73
N GLU A 656 -16.67 20.22 -13.24
CA GLU A 656 -17.09 18.81 -13.36
C GLU A 656 -18.51 18.58 -12.80
N PRO A 657 -18.82 18.90 -11.53
CA PRO A 657 -20.15 18.65 -11.01
C PRO A 657 -21.24 19.56 -11.61
N ALA A 658 -20.91 20.74 -12.14
CA ALA A 658 -21.87 21.54 -12.92
C ALA A 658 -22.25 20.84 -14.23
N LEU A 659 -21.27 20.30 -14.96
CA LEU A 659 -21.50 19.53 -16.19
C LEU A 659 -22.28 18.25 -15.92
N GLU A 660 -21.98 17.53 -14.83
CA GLU A 660 -22.79 16.40 -14.36
C GLU A 660 -24.25 16.80 -14.13
N LEU A 661 -24.49 17.93 -13.45
CA LEU A 661 -25.85 18.40 -13.15
C LEU A 661 -26.63 18.73 -14.42
N ILE A 662 -26.02 19.46 -15.35
CA ILE A 662 -26.61 19.84 -16.65
C ILE A 662 -26.97 18.58 -17.45
N MET A 663 -26.04 17.62 -17.54
CA MET A 663 -26.24 16.37 -18.26
C MET A 663 -27.37 15.52 -17.65
N LEU A 664 -27.38 15.36 -16.33
CA LEU A 664 -28.41 14.59 -15.63
C LEU A 664 -29.80 15.25 -15.73
N ASP A 665 -29.86 16.58 -15.77
CA ASP A 665 -31.13 17.28 -15.97
C ASP A 665 -31.66 17.10 -17.40
N LYS A 666 -30.80 17.23 -18.41
CA LYS A 666 -31.15 16.94 -19.82
C LYS A 666 -31.59 15.48 -20.03
N ALA A 667 -31.06 14.53 -19.27
CA ALA A 667 -31.45 13.11 -19.31
C ALA A 667 -32.88 12.85 -18.81
N LYS A 668 -33.53 13.82 -18.17
CA LYS A 668 -34.97 13.75 -17.85
C LYS A 668 -35.85 14.13 -19.04
N GLY A 669 -35.35 14.91 -19.99
CA GLY A 669 -36.14 15.56 -21.06
C GLY A 669 -35.80 15.15 -22.50
N GLY A 670 -34.79 14.30 -22.74
CA GLY A 670 -34.49 13.80 -24.09
C GLY A 670 -33.08 13.25 -24.32
N PHE A 671 -32.13 13.51 -23.42
CA PHE A 671 -30.78 12.93 -23.49
C PHE A 671 -30.82 11.43 -23.14
N ASP A 672 -29.96 10.59 -23.76
CA ASP A 672 -29.96 9.15 -23.49
C ASP A 672 -29.60 8.89 -22.02
N ARG A 673 -30.59 8.42 -21.25
CA ARG A 673 -30.44 8.14 -19.82
C ARG A 673 -29.34 7.12 -19.54
N ARG A 674 -29.14 6.12 -20.40
CA ARG A 674 -28.07 5.13 -20.22
C ARG A 674 -26.71 5.75 -20.45
N GLU A 675 -26.59 6.59 -21.46
CA GLU A 675 -25.35 7.31 -21.77
C GLU A 675 -24.97 8.28 -20.65
N ALA A 676 -25.94 9.06 -20.13
CA ALA A 676 -25.71 9.95 -18.99
C ALA A 676 -25.25 9.19 -17.73
N LEU A 677 -25.83 8.01 -17.44
CA LEU A 677 -25.42 7.17 -16.31
C LEU A 677 -23.99 6.65 -16.47
N LEU A 678 -23.58 6.30 -17.69
CA LEU A 678 -22.21 5.84 -17.98
C LEU A 678 -21.20 6.99 -17.83
N TRP A 679 -21.45 8.15 -18.43
CA TRP A 679 -20.58 9.31 -18.31
C TRP A 679 -20.45 9.77 -16.87
N PHE A 680 -21.57 9.89 -16.15
CA PHE A 680 -21.55 10.25 -14.73
C PHE A 680 -20.71 9.25 -13.93
N GLY A 681 -20.95 7.95 -14.11
CA GLY A 681 -20.24 6.92 -13.36
C GLY A 681 -18.75 6.87 -13.70
N GLU A 682 -18.34 7.14 -14.94
CA GLU A 682 -16.93 7.26 -15.33
C GLU A 682 -16.24 8.42 -14.64
N MET A 683 -16.86 9.60 -14.67
CA MET A 683 -16.35 10.82 -14.06
C MET A 683 -16.24 10.65 -12.55
N TYR A 684 -17.31 10.17 -11.91
CA TYR A 684 -17.38 9.96 -10.47
C TYR A 684 -16.43 8.85 -9.99
N ALA A 685 -16.29 7.75 -10.74
CA ALA A 685 -15.29 6.72 -10.44
C ALA A 685 -13.86 7.28 -10.53
N THR A 686 -13.58 8.11 -11.55
CA THR A 686 -12.27 8.76 -11.71
C THR A 686 -11.99 9.74 -10.56
N ALA A 687 -12.99 10.51 -10.12
CA ALA A 687 -12.86 11.38 -8.94
C ALA A 687 -12.55 10.57 -7.67
N ILE A 688 -13.19 9.41 -7.47
CA ILE A 688 -12.88 8.50 -6.35
C ILE A 688 -11.47 7.89 -6.50
N ALA A 689 -11.04 7.60 -7.73
CA ALA A 689 -9.70 7.08 -8.00
C ALA A 689 -8.61 8.06 -7.57
N GLY A 690 -8.80 9.36 -7.82
CA GLY A 690 -7.95 10.45 -7.33
C GLY A 690 -8.07 10.64 -5.82
N ASP A 691 -9.07 11.41 -5.40
CA ASP A 691 -9.21 11.93 -4.03
C ASP A 691 -10.13 11.09 -3.12
N GLY A 692 -10.64 9.96 -3.60
CA GLY A 692 -11.54 9.09 -2.84
C GLY A 692 -10.87 7.91 -2.14
N THR A 693 -11.64 7.21 -1.31
CA THR A 693 -11.28 5.95 -0.65
C THR A 693 -12.41 4.94 -0.84
N VAL A 694 -12.05 3.68 -1.11
CA VAL A 694 -12.99 2.57 -1.30
C VAL A 694 -12.62 1.46 -0.32
N GLY A 695 -13.55 1.10 0.56
CA GLY A 695 -13.45 -0.03 1.48
C GLY A 695 -14.60 -1.03 1.28
N PRO A 696 -14.65 -2.14 2.04
CA PRO A 696 -15.63 -3.21 1.80
C PRO A 696 -17.11 -2.79 1.94
N ARG A 697 -17.39 -1.74 2.72
CA ARG A 697 -18.73 -1.17 2.98
C ARG A 697 -18.72 0.35 3.07
N GLU A 698 -17.75 1.00 2.42
CA GLU A 698 -17.60 2.45 2.49
C GLU A 698 -17.01 3.00 1.18
N VAL A 699 -17.62 4.07 0.66
CA VAL A 699 -17.04 4.90 -0.41
C VAL A 699 -16.99 6.33 0.09
N VAL A 700 -15.81 6.94 0.09
CA VAL A 700 -15.61 8.33 0.50
C VAL A 700 -14.97 9.13 -0.62
N LEU A 701 -15.45 10.34 -0.91
CA LEU A 701 -14.85 11.31 -1.80
C LEU A 701 -14.51 12.59 -1.03
N ALA A 702 -13.28 13.07 -1.13
CA ALA A 702 -12.89 14.37 -0.59
C ALA A 702 -13.09 15.47 -1.63
N VAL A 703 -13.71 16.60 -1.24
CA VAL A 703 -14.07 17.72 -2.15
C VAL A 703 -13.39 19.04 -1.73
N GLY A 704 -12.47 18.98 -0.75
CA GLY A 704 -12.09 20.14 0.07
C GLY A 704 -11.14 21.20 -0.51
N GLY A 705 -11.00 22.29 0.24
CA GLY A 705 -10.19 23.47 -0.09
C GLY A 705 -10.96 24.80 0.01
N GLU A 706 -10.44 25.86 -0.60
CA GLU A 706 -11.13 27.16 -0.73
C GLU A 706 -12.45 27.01 -1.51
N LEU A 707 -13.55 27.54 -0.94
CA LEU A 707 -14.95 27.36 -1.35
C LEU A 707 -15.41 25.89 -1.45
N GLY A 708 -14.79 24.99 -0.69
CA GLY A 708 -15.07 23.56 -0.75
C GLY A 708 -16.50 23.18 -0.32
N GLY A 709 -17.17 24.02 0.48
CA GLY A 709 -18.55 23.77 0.90
C GLY A 709 -19.51 23.91 -0.28
N GLY A 710 -19.34 24.96 -1.08
CA GLY A 710 -20.12 25.18 -2.31
C GLY A 710 -19.95 24.04 -3.32
N ALA A 711 -18.70 23.61 -3.58
CA ALA A 711 -18.43 22.49 -4.48
C ALA A 711 -19.03 21.16 -3.95
N THR A 712 -19.01 20.96 -2.63
CA THR A 712 -19.62 19.78 -1.99
C THR A 712 -21.13 19.77 -2.14
N LEU A 713 -21.79 20.92 -1.93
CA LEU A 713 -23.22 21.06 -2.12
C LEU A 713 -23.64 20.80 -3.57
N LEU A 714 -22.87 21.29 -4.53
CA LEU A 714 -23.08 21.02 -5.94
C LEU A 714 -22.97 19.51 -6.26
N ARG A 715 -21.96 18.81 -5.73
CA ARG A 715 -21.85 17.34 -5.85
C ARG A 715 -23.00 16.58 -5.16
N LEU A 716 -23.51 17.07 -4.03
CA LEU A 716 -24.70 16.48 -3.42
C LEU A 716 -25.94 16.65 -4.32
N ALA A 717 -26.06 17.79 -4.99
CA ALA A 717 -27.13 18.02 -5.96
C ALA A 717 -27.02 17.12 -7.20
N THR A 718 -25.81 16.84 -7.70
CA THR A 718 -25.61 15.88 -8.80
C THR A 718 -26.00 14.46 -8.39
N LEU A 719 -25.55 14.01 -7.22
CA LEU A 719 -25.92 12.69 -6.68
C LEU A 719 -27.43 12.57 -6.40
N ARG A 720 -28.07 13.65 -5.96
CA ARG A 720 -29.53 13.70 -5.78
C ARG A 720 -30.25 13.59 -7.12
N SER A 721 -29.77 14.28 -8.15
CA SER A 721 -30.31 14.21 -9.51
C SER A 721 -30.11 12.83 -10.13
N LEU A 722 -28.94 12.21 -9.91
CA LEU A 722 -28.69 10.82 -10.31
C LEU A 722 -29.70 9.86 -9.66
N ASN A 723 -29.94 9.99 -8.35
CA ASN A 723 -30.91 9.15 -7.64
C ASN A 723 -32.34 9.26 -8.19
N GLN A 724 -32.71 10.36 -8.83
CA GLN A 724 -34.00 10.49 -9.52
C GLN A 724 -34.06 9.66 -10.82
N LEU A 725 -32.90 9.42 -11.44
CA LEU A 725 -32.73 8.60 -12.64
C LEU A 725 -32.41 7.14 -12.35
N LEU A 726 -32.35 6.70 -11.10
CA LEU A 726 -32.08 5.30 -10.74
C LEU A 726 -33.37 4.55 -10.37
N PRO A 727 -33.46 3.24 -10.69
CA PRO A 727 -34.53 2.39 -10.19
C PRO A 727 -34.41 2.23 -8.66
N GLY A 728 -35.53 1.89 -8.00
CA GLY A 728 -35.65 1.95 -6.53
C GLY A 728 -34.63 1.07 -5.77
N ASP A 729 -34.20 -0.04 -6.36
CA ASP A 729 -33.22 -0.97 -5.81
C ASP A 729 -31.77 -0.45 -5.90
N LEU A 730 -31.49 0.49 -6.79
CA LEU A 730 -30.17 1.11 -6.97
C LEU A 730 -30.05 2.50 -6.31
N LYS A 731 -31.15 3.08 -5.81
CA LYS A 731 -31.09 4.35 -5.06
C LYS A 731 -30.26 4.17 -3.79
N PHE A 732 -29.42 5.17 -3.50
CA PHE A 732 -28.48 5.13 -2.38
C PHE A 732 -28.45 6.46 -1.63
N GLY A 733 -28.21 6.39 -0.32
CA GLY A 733 -27.91 7.53 0.54
C GLY A 733 -26.42 7.90 0.54
N VAL A 734 -26.15 9.19 0.73
CA VAL A 734 -24.82 9.71 1.03
C VAL A 734 -24.90 10.69 2.19
N ARG A 735 -23.79 10.87 2.91
CA ARG A 735 -23.66 11.89 3.94
C ARG A 735 -22.42 12.73 3.74
N THR A 736 -22.54 14.00 4.10
CA THR A 736 -21.43 14.94 4.08
C THR A 736 -20.98 15.25 5.50
N TYR A 737 -19.67 15.19 5.76
CA TYR A 737 -19.11 15.62 7.04
C TYR A 737 -17.80 16.41 6.86
N ILE A 738 -17.49 17.21 7.87
CA ILE A 738 -16.26 18.01 7.96
C ILE A 738 -15.30 17.29 8.90
N LYS A 739 -14.09 16.96 8.45
CA LYS A 739 -13.04 16.36 9.29
C LYS A 739 -11.87 17.33 9.40
N GLU A 740 -11.40 17.60 10.63
CA GLU A 740 -10.32 18.54 11.02
C GLU A 740 -9.65 19.29 9.84
N GLY A 741 -10.07 20.55 9.62
CA GLY A 741 -9.56 21.40 8.55
C GLY A 741 -10.58 21.62 7.43
N ARG A 742 -10.15 22.37 6.40
CA ARG A 742 -10.99 22.92 5.31
C ARG A 742 -11.55 21.86 4.33
N TYR A 743 -11.61 20.59 4.72
CA TYR A 743 -11.96 19.48 3.84
C TYR A 743 -13.35 18.92 4.16
N TYR A 744 -14.18 18.88 3.11
CA TYR A 744 -15.49 18.26 3.10
C TYR A 744 -15.38 16.88 2.48
N TYR A 745 -16.08 15.92 3.08
CA TYR A 745 -16.12 14.53 2.62
C TYR A 745 -17.56 14.13 2.33
N ILE A 746 -17.78 13.47 1.20
CA ILE A 746 -19.03 12.81 0.85
C ILE A 746 -18.80 11.31 1.03
N ALA A 747 -19.61 10.66 1.85
CA ALA A 747 -19.48 9.23 2.15
C ALA A 747 -20.79 8.48 1.94
N ALA A 748 -20.70 7.32 1.31
CA ALA A 748 -21.72 6.27 1.34
C ALA A 748 -21.21 5.14 2.23
N THR A 749 -22.04 4.62 3.13
CA THR A 749 -21.69 3.53 4.05
C THR A 749 -22.69 2.38 3.97
N GLY A 750 -22.28 1.19 4.42
CA GLY A 750 -23.17 0.04 4.52
C GLY A 750 -23.73 -0.41 3.17
N ASP A 751 -25.05 -0.47 3.08
CA ASP A 751 -25.76 -0.93 1.88
C ASP A 751 -25.80 0.14 0.79
N ASP A 752 -25.82 1.42 1.17
CA ASP A 752 -25.73 2.53 0.23
C ASP A 752 -24.38 2.53 -0.50
N ALA A 753 -23.30 2.24 0.22
CA ALA A 753 -21.97 2.05 -0.37
C ALA A 753 -21.98 0.92 -1.40
N ALA A 754 -22.63 -0.21 -1.09
CA ALA A 754 -22.71 -1.34 -2.00
C ALA A 754 -23.51 -1.00 -3.28
N ARG A 755 -24.61 -0.26 -3.16
CA ARG A 755 -25.40 0.20 -4.31
C ARG A 755 -24.62 1.19 -5.18
N LEU A 756 -23.94 2.16 -4.58
CA LEU A 756 -23.07 3.09 -5.29
C LEU A 756 -21.94 2.34 -6.03
N MET A 757 -21.27 1.41 -5.36
CA MET A 757 -20.22 0.58 -5.97
C MET A 757 -20.72 -0.22 -7.18
N ARG A 758 -21.96 -0.73 -7.16
CA ARG A 758 -22.54 -1.43 -8.32
C ARG A 758 -22.70 -0.55 -9.54
N ILE A 759 -23.17 0.69 -9.33
CA ILE A 759 -23.32 1.68 -10.41
C ILE A 759 -21.94 2.00 -11.00
N LEU A 760 -20.96 2.24 -10.14
CA LEU A 760 -19.59 2.56 -10.55
C LEU A 760 -18.87 1.35 -11.19
N ALA A 761 -19.21 0.11 -10.83
CA ALA A 761 -18.59 -1.07 -11.43
C ALA A 761 -18.91 -1.21 -12.93
N VAL A 762 -20.12 -0.81 -13.34
CA VAL A 762 -20.54 -0.83 -14.76
C VAL A 762 -19.98 0.38 -15.52
N ALA A 763 -19.74 1.48 -14.82
CA ALA A 763 -19.30 2.72 -15.42
C ALA A 763 -17.78 2.94 -15.33
N ALA A 764 -17.02 2.22 -14.49
CA ALA A 764 -15.59 2.47 -14.33
C ALA A 764 -14.84 2.43 -15.68
N PRO A 765 -13.80 3.26 -15.86
CA PRO A 765 -13.06 3.35 -17.11
C PRO A 765 -12.64 1.96 -17.65
N SER A 766 -12.97 1.71 -18.92
CA SER A 766 -12.88 0.38 -19.56
C SER A 766 -11.55 0.09 -20.23
N ALA A 767 -10.55 0.92 -20.05
CA ALA A 767 -9.21 0.55 -20.45
C ALA A 767 -8.70 -0.49 -19.43
N GLY A 768 -8.71 -1.78 -19.81
CA GLY A 768 -8.24 -2.87 -18.94
C GLY A 768 -6.72 -3.01 -18.95
N GLY A 769 -6.09 -3.14 -17.77
CA GLY A 769 -4.64 -3.30 -17.61
C GLY A 769 -4.12 -2.73 -16.29
N GLY A 770 -2.81 -2.83 -16.02
CA GLY A 770 -2.17 -2.43 -14.75
C GLY A 770 -2.14 -0.92 -14.45
N TYR A 771 -2.88 -0.11 -15.21
CA TYR A 771 -2.98 1.35 -15.11
C TYR A 771 -4.31 1.83 -14.52
N LEU A 772 -5.22 0.92 -14.18
CA LEU A 772 -6.43 1.22 -13.43
C LEU A 772 -6.10 1.37 -11.94
N SER A 773 -6.80 2.28 -11.25
CA SER A 773 -6.68 2.41 -9.81
C SER A 773 -7.09 1.08 -9.14
N PRO A 774 -6.31 0.54 -8.20
CA PRO A 774 -6.71 -0.63 -7.41
C PRO A 774 -8.05 -0.42 -6.67
N LYS A 775 -8.48 0.83 -6.50
CA LYS A 775 -9.78 1.19 -5.91
C LYS A 775 -10.96 0.66 -6.75
N PHE A 776 -10.78 0.48 -8.06
CA PHE A 776 -11.83 -0.04 -8.94
C PHE A 776 -12.13 -1.52 -8.71
N ASP A 777 -11.17 -2.30 -8.22
CA ASP A 777 -11.38 -3.70 -7.87
C ASP A 777 -12.48 -3.86 -6.80
N GLY A 778 -12.51 -2.92 -5.84
CA GLY A 778 -13.55 -2.89 -4.80
C GLY A 778 -14.97 -2.67 -5.36
N PHE A 779 -15.10 -2.02 -6.52
CA PHE A 779 -16.40 -1.86 -7.18
C PHE A 779 -16.86 -3.17 -7.83
N VAL A 780 -15.93 -3.84 -8.53
CA VAL A 780 -16.19 -5.10 -9.24
C VAL A 780 -16.62 -6.22 -8.30
N GLU A 781 -16.08 -6.26 -7.07
CA GLU A 781 -16.49 -7.22 -6.03
C GLU A 781 -17.99 -7.14 -5.67
N LYS A 782 -18.63 -5.97 -5.83
CA LYS A 782 -20.04 -5.77 -5.45
C LYS A 782 -21.04 -5.94 -6.60
N ALA A 783 -20.57 -6.07 -7.84
CA ALA A 783 -21.41 -6.24 -9.02
C ALA A 783 -22.12 -7.60 -9.07
N GLN A 784 -23.44 -7.60 -9.32
CA GLN A 784 -24.32 -8.77 -9.39
C GLN A 784 -24.68 -9.14 -10.83
N VAL A 785 -23.70 -9.69 -11.54
CA VAL A 785 -23.89 -10.04 -12.95
C VAL A 785 -24.87 -11.20 -13.09
N ARG A 786 -25.95 -10.98 -13.83
CA ARG A 786 -26.89 -12.02 -14.23
C ARG A 786 -26.62 -12.43 -15.67
N VAL A 787 -26.54 -13.74 -15.90
CA VAL A 787 -26.38 -14.33 -17.23
C VAL A 787 -27.60 -15.20 -17.53
N ARG A 788 -28.20 -15.00 -18.70
CA ARG A 788 -29.35 -15.80 -19.18
C ARG A 788 -29.11 -16.24 -20.62
N SER A 789 -29.42 -17.50 -20.91
CA SER A 789 -29.56 -17.97 -22.30
C SER A 789 -30.81 -17.32 -22.90
N GLY A 790 -30.74 -16.94 -24.18
CA GLY A 790 -31.94 -16.49 -24.89
C GLY A 790 -32.85 -17.69 -25.13
N GLU A 791 -34.07 -17.67 -24.60
CA GLU A 791 -35.09 -18.69 -24.88
C GLU A 791 -35.25 -18.90 -26.40
N GLY A 792 -35.21 -20.15 -26.85
CA GLY A 792 -35.33 -20.51 -28.28
C GLY A 792 -34.22 -19.98 -29.20
N SER A 793 -33.09 -19.50 -28.65
CA SER A 793 -32.06 -18.80 -29.45
C SER A 793 -31.04 -19.71 -30.14
N ILE A 794 -31.00 -21.00 -29.81
CA ILE A 794 -30.07 -21.94 -30.43
C ILE A 794 -30.57 -22.25 -31.83
N ARG A 795 -29.76 -21.90 -32.83
CA ARG A 795 -30.08 -22.05 -34.25
C ARG A 795 -28.89 -22.57 -35.04
N ARG A 796 -29.19 -23.30 -36.12
CA ARG A 796 -28.20 -23.70 -37.11
C ARG A 796 -28.13 -22.65 -38.21
N THR A 797 -26.94 -22.11 -38.47
CA THR A 797 -26.71 -21.16 -39.56
C THR A 797 -26.70 -21.87 -40.92
N PRO A 798 -26.90 -21.16 -42.04
CA PRO A 798 -26.87 -21.76 -43.39
C PRO A 798 -25.57 -22.50 -43.75
N LYS A 799 -24.46 -22.17 -43.06
CA LYS A 799 -23.15 -22.83 -43.21
C LYS A 799 -22.95 -24.01 -42.23
N GLY A 800 -24.01 -24.45 -41.55
CA GLY A 800 -23.97 -25.58 -40.62
C GLY A 800 -23.42 -25.29 -39.21
N LEU A 801 -23.03 -24.04 -38.90
CA LEU A 801 -22.54 -23.64 -37.57
C LEU A 801 -23.70 -23.43 -36.59
N VAL A 802 -23.53 -23.86 -35.33
CA VAL A 802 -24.49 -23.60 -34.25
C VAL A 802 -24.23 -22.22 -33.65
N ALA A 803 -25.28 -21.42 -33.52
CA ALA A 803 -25.25 -20.12 -32.88
C ALA A 803 -26.33 -20.01 -31.81
N ALA A 804 -26.05 -19.34 -30.70
CA ALA A 804 -26.99 -19.08 -29.62
C ALA A 804 -26.91 -17.62 -29.15
N GLY A 805 -28.01 -17.10 -28.62
CA GLY A 805 -28.03 -15.79 -27.97
C GLY A 805 -27.75 -15.92 -26.48
N LEU A 806 -26.90 -15.05 -25.96
CA LEU A 806 -26.62 -14.95 -24.52
C LEU A 806 -26.86 -13.51 -24.06
N VAL A 807 -27.59 -13.32 -22.97
CA VAL A 807 -27.79 -12.00 -22.38
C VAL A 807 -27.03 -11.90 -21.08
N ILE A 808 -26.14 -10.90 -20.99
CA ILE A 808 -25.46 -10.53 -19.74
C ILE A 808 -26.05 -9.21 -19.28
N SER A 809 -26.31 -9.09 -17.98
CA SER A 809 -26.94 -7.91 -17.41
C SER A 809 -26.46 -7.61 -16.00
N GLU A 810 -26.41 -6.32 -15.68
CA GLU A 810 -26.28 -5.77 -14.33
C GLU A 810 -27.40 -4.74 -14.16
N GLY A 811 -28.34 -4.99 -13.23
CA GLY A 811 -29.57 -4.18 -13.11
C GLY A 811 -30.38 -4.11 -14.41
N ASP A 812 -30.72 -2.90 -14.85
CA ASP A 812 -31.47 -2.63 -16.09
C ASP A 812 -30.61 -2.61 -17.36
N ILE A 813 -29.28 -2.68 -17.22
CA ILE A 813 -28.34 -2.67 -18.33
C ILE A 813 -28.21 -4.10 -18.86
N LYS A 814 -28.65 -4.33 -20.10
CA LYS A 814 -28.68 -5.65 -20.74
C LYS A 814 -27.99 -5.60 -22.10
N VAL A 815 -27.05 -6.51 -22.34
CA VAL A 815 -26.39 -6.66 -23.64
C VAL A 815 -26.56 -8.10 -24.12
N LYS A 816 -26.93 -8.25 -25.40
CA LYS A 816 -27.08 -9.53 -26.08
C LYS A 816 -25.82 -9.84 -26.90
N TYR A 817 -25.20 -10.98 -26.60
CA TYR A 817 -24.04 -11.54 -27.28
C TYR A 817 -24.45 -12.73 -28.13
N ASN A 818 -23.67 -13.00 -29.18
CA ASN A 818 -23.79 -14.20 -29.99
C ASN A 818 -22.71 -15.20 -29.57
N VAL A 819 -23.11 -16.42 -29.23
CA VAL A 819 -22.22 -17.54 -28.95
C VAL A 819 -22.20 -18.44 -30.17
N TYR A 820 -21.02 -18.68 -30.73
CA TYR A 820 -20.82 -19.57 -31.88
C TYR A 820 -20.05 -20.81 -31.45
N LEU A 821 -20.59 -21.99 -31.76
CA LEU A 821 -19.86 -23.25 -31.62
C LEU A 821 -19.18 -23.54 -32.97
N ARG A 822 -17.87 -23.27 -33.04
CA ARG A 822 -17.04 -23.50 -34.23
C ARG A 822 -16.37 -24.88 -34.17
N ARG A 823 -15.63 -25.25 -35.22
CA ARG A 823 -15.02 -26.59 -35.39
C ARG A 823 -14.19 -27.05 -34.17
N ASP A 824 -13.53 -26.13 -33.49
CA ASP A 824 -12.55 -26.36 -32.43
C ASP A 824 -12.67 -25.40 -31.22
N ALA A 825 -13.60 -24.43 -31.26
CA ALA A 825 -13.77 -23.45 -30.19
C ALA A 825 -15.20 -22.90 -30.06
N ILE A 826 -15.60 -22.63 -28.81
CA ILE A 826 -16.68 -21.71 -28.45
C ILE A 826 -16.17 -20.27 -28.57
N VAL A 827 -16.88 -19.44 -29.33
CA VAL A 827 -16.58 -18.02 -29.49
C VAL A 827 -17.80 -17.19 -29.11
N LEU A 828 -17.67 -16.38 -28.06
CA LEU A 828 -18.65 -15.36 -27.71
C LEU A 828 -18.26 -14.06 -28.39
N GLN A 829 -19.20 -13.41 -29.08
CA GLN A 829 -18.95 -12.24 -29.91
C GLN A 829 -20.07 -11.19 -29.78
N PHE A 830 -19.66 -9.92 -29.73
CA PHE A 830 -20.52 -8.75 -29.87
C PHE A 830 -19.95 -7.82 -30.96
N GLN A 831 -20.80 -7.25 -31.80
CA GLN A 831 -20.43 -6.29 -32.83
C GLN A 831 -21.39 -5.11 -32.85
N SER A 832 -20.87 -3.90 -33.02
CA SER A 832 -21.64 -2.66 -33.10
C SER A 832 -20.92 -1.63 -33.94
N SER A 833 -21.67 -0.80 -34.68
CA SER A 833 -21.16 0.41 -35.32
C SER A 833 -20.91 1.54 -34.31
N ASP A 834 -21.54 1.46 -33.15
CA ASP A 834 -21.31 2.32 -32.00
C ASP A 834 -20.29 1.68 -31.05
N ARG A 835 -19.14 2.35 -30.86
CA ARG A 835 -18.07 1.94 -29.94
C ARG A 835 -18.52 1.95 -28.48
N GLY A 836 -19.32 2.93 -28.06
CA GLY A 836 -19.82 3.04 -26.68
C GLY A 836 -20.62 1.80 -26.29
N ARG A 837 -21.47 1.33 -27.22
CA ARG A 837 -22.19 0.06 -27.04
C ARG A 837 -21.27 -1.17 -26.99
N ALA A 838 -20.16 -1.17 -27.73
CA ALA A 838 -19.15 -2.23 -27.68
C ALA A 838 -18.34 -2.20 -26.37
N GLU A 839 -18.02 -1.02 -25.85
CA GLU A 839 -17.38 -0.84 -24.54
C GLU A 839 -18.30 -1.30 -23.40
N LEU A 840 -19.58 -0.94 -23.44
CA LEU A 840 -20.57 -1.47 -22.49
C LEU A 840 -20.63 -3.00 -22.52
N ALA A 841 -20.56 -3.59 -23.72
CA ALA A 841 -20.49 -5.04 -23.90
C ALA A 841 -19.19 -5.64 -23.32
N ALA A 842 -18.06 -4.95 -23.46
CA ALA A 842 -16.81 -5.37 -22.81
C ALA A 842 -16.87 -5.27 -21.29
N ARG A 843 -17.47 -4.20 -20.73
CA ARG A 843 -17.62 -4.00 -19.28
C ARG A 843 -18.41 -5.12 -18.62
N LEU A 844 -19.58 -5.45 -19.17
CA LEU A 844 -20.40 -6.54 -18.64
C LEU A 844 -19.69 -7.91 -18.73
N LEU A 845 -18.89 -8.15 -19.76
CA LEU A 845 -18.09 -9.38 -19.87
C LEU A 845 -16.98 -9.45 -18.81
N ARG A 846 -16.35 -8.32 -18.48
CA ARG A 846 -15.35 -8.26 -17.40
C ARG A 846 -15.95 -8.44 -16.03
N LEU A 847 -17.12 -7.85 -15.77
CA LEU A 847 -17.88 -8.12 -14.55
C LEU A 847 -18.25 -9.61 -14.47
N ALA A 848 -18.50 -10.26 -15.61
CA ALA A 848 -18.70 -11.71 -15.70
C ALA A 848 -17.38 -12.53 -15.59
N GLY A 849 -16.24 -11.90 -15.33
CA GLY A 849 -14.93 -12.56 -15.15
C GLY A 849 -14.15 -12.83 -16.44
N VAL A 850 -14.51 -12.21 -17.57
CA VAL A 850 -13.80 -12.37 -18.85
C VAL A 850 -13.02 -11.11 -19.19
N SER A 851 -11.69 -11.19 -19.23
CA SER A 851 -10.85 -10.09 -19.70
C SER A 851 -10.92 -9.97 -21.23
N VAL A 852 -11.54 -8.90 -21.72
CA VAL A 852 -11.72 -8.60 -23.15
C VAL A 852 -11.39 -7.15 -23.47
N GLU A 853 -10.90 -6.92 -24.68
CA GLU A 853 -10.64 -5.61 -25.27
C GLU A 853 -11.60 -5.34 -26.44
N VAL A 854 -11.94 -4.07 -26.63
CA VAL A 854 -12.71 -3.61 -27.80
C VAL A 854 -11.74 -3.41 -28.96
N LYS A 855 -11.99 -4.06 -30.10
CA LYS A 855 -11.14 -3.92 -31.30
C LYS A 855 -11.94 -3.37 -32.48
N ARG A 856 -11.33 -2.48 -33.26
CA ARG A 856 -11.86 -2.04 -34.56
C ARG A 856 -11.52 -3.09 -35.60
N VAL A 857 -12.53 -3.59 -36.33
CA VAL A 857 -12.36 -4.75 -37.23
C VAL A 857 -12.30 -4.35 -38.71
N SER A 858 -12.54 -3.08 -39.05
CA SER A 858 -12.34 -2.56 -40.42
C SER A 858 -12.32 -1.03 -40.48
N GLU A 859 -11.87 -0.51 -41.64
CA GLU A 859 -12.02 0.90 -42.03
C GLU A 859 -13.48 1.37 -41.97
N ARG A 860 -14.45 0.47 -42.17
CA ARG A 860 -15.90 0.73 -42.13
C ARG A 860 -16.49 1.04 -40.74
N GLY A 861 -15.66 1.21 -39.71
CA GLY A 861 -16.10 1.74 -38.41
C GLY A 861 -16.89 0.78 -37.52
N VAL A 862 -16.69 -0.54 -37.68
CA VAL A 862 -17.32 -1.56 -36.82
C VAL A 862 -16.39 -1.99 -35.68
N TRP A 863 -16.93 -1.98 -34.47
CA TRP A 863 -16.25 -2.38 -33.23
C TRP A 863 -16.71 -3.75 -32.78
N GLN A 864 -15.77 -4.58 -32.35
CA GLN A 864 -16.01 -5.95 -31.95
C GLN A 864 -15.41 -6.26 -30.58
N VAL A 865 -16.18 -6.98 -29.78
CA VAL A 865 -15.70 -7.68 -28.58
C VAL A 865 -15.83 -9.17 -28.83
N TRP A 866 -14.79 -9.93 -28.49
CA TRP A 866 -14.83 -11.38 -28.62
C TRP A 866 -14.08 -12.07 -27.49
N ALA A 867 -14.55 -13.25 -27.12
CA ALA A 867 -13.92 -14.13 -26.14
C ALA A 867 -13.96 -15.57 -26.66
N ALA A 868 -12.80 -16.21 -26.72
CA ALA A 868 -12.70 -17.62 -27.06
C ALA A 868 -12.87 -18.52 -25.83
N THR A 869 -13.04 -19.82 -26.06
CA THR A 869 -13.30 -20.86 -25.04
C THR A 869 -12.35 -20.78 -23.85
N ASP A 870 -11.09 -20.44 -24.10
CA ASP A 870 -10.07 -20.29 -23.08
C ASP A 870 -10.29 -19.10 -22.14
N MET A 871 -10.80 -17.98 -22.66
CA MET A 871 -11.16 -16.82 -21.86
C MET A 871 -12.47 -17.08 -21.11
N LEU A 872 -13.43 -17.74 -21.78
CA LEU A 872 -14.73 -18.09 -21.20
C LEU A 872 -14.61 -19.11 -20.06
N ALA A 873 -13.64 -20.03 -20.12
CA ALA A 873 -13.40 -21.00 -19.06
C ALA A 873 -12.87 -20.36 -17.75
N VAL A 874 -12.38 -19.12 -17.77
CA VAL A 874 -11.91 -18.37 -16.58
C VAL A 874 -13.04 -17.52 -15.96
N SER A 875 -14.21 -17.49 -16.60
CA SER A 875 -15.32 -16.63 -16.18
C SER A 875 -16.02 -17.10 -14.90
N ARG A 876 -16.84 -16.20 -14.34
CA ARG A 876 -17.72 -16.51 -13.19
C ARG A 876 -18.61 -17.71 -13.52
N GLU A 877 -18.98 -18.45 -12.48
CA GLU A 877 -19.72 -19.70 -12.61
C GLU A 877 -21.03 -19.54 -13.39
N GLU A 878 -21.74 -18.42 -13.23
CA GLU A 878 -22.99 -18.16 -13.93
C GLU A 878 -22.81 -18.10 -15.45
N LEU A 879 -21.72 -17.47 -15.92
CA LEU A 879 -21.39 -17.40 -17.34
C LEU A 879 -20.96 -18.78 -17.88
N ARG A 880 -20.16 -19.53 -17.11
CA ARG A 880 -19.74 -20.88 -17.50
C ARG A 880 -20.92 -21.84 -17.62
N LYS A 881 -21.83 -21.83 -16.64
CA LYS A 881 -23.06 -22.65 -16.66
C LYS A 881 -23.94 -22.32 -17.86
N ALA A 882 -24.23 -21.05 -18.10
CA ALA A 882 -25.07 -20.65 -19.23
C ALA A 882 -24.48 -21.07 -20.59
N ILE A 883 -23.15 -21.04 -20.75
CA ILE A 883 -22.48 -21.53 -21.96
C ILE A 883 -22.50 -23.07 -22.03
N ALA A 884 -22.31 -23.75 -20.90
CA ALA A 884 -22.40 -25.20 -20.82
C ALA A 884 -23.79 -25.71 -21.21
N ASP A 885 -24.86 -25.05 -20.78
CA ASP A 885 -26.24 -25.39 -21.15
C ASP A 885 -26.47 -25.27 -22.66
N ILE A 886 -25.90 -24.24 -23.30
CA ILE A 886 -25.93 -24.09 -24.77
C ILE A 886 -25.23 -25.27 -25.47
N VAL A 887 -24.10 -25.73 -24.93
CA VAL A 887 -23.35 -26.87 -25.48
C VAL A 887 -24.11 -28.19 -25.28
N LYS A 888 -24.71 -28.41 -24.09
CA LYS A 888 -25.54 -29.59 -23.79
C LYS A 888 -26.73 -29.69 -24.74
N ALA A 889 -27.50 -28.61 -24.90
CA ALA A 889 -28.63 -28.57 -25.81
C ALA A 889 -28.23 -28.79 -27.28
N ALA A 890 -27.07 -28.27 -27.71
CA ALA A 890 -26.56 -28.50 -29.06
C ALA A 890 -26.11 -29.95 -29.30
N ALA A 891 -25.60 -30.64 -28.27
CA ALA A 891 -25.21 -32.05 -28.32
C ALA A 891 -26.44 -32.97 -28.33
N GLU A 892 -27.44 -32.71 -27.47
CA GLU A 892 -28.72 -33.43 -27.43
C GLU A 892 -29.47 -33.36 -28.76
N SER A 893 -29.36 -32.23 -29.45
CA SER A 893 -29.96 -32.03 -30.79
C SER A 893 -29.15 -32.66 -31.94
N GLY A 894 -28.02 -33.31 -31.64
CA GLY A 894 -27.12 -33.90 -32.64
C GLY A 894 -26.40 -32.89 -33.55
N TRP A 895 -26.33 -31.61 -33.14
CA TRP A 895 -25.72 -30.54 -33.94
C TRP A 895 -24.22 -30.40 -33.69
N VAL A 896 -23.71 -30.99 -32.61
CA VAL A 896 -22.30 -31.06 -32.23
C VAL A 896 -21.96 -32.51 -31.91
N ASP A 897 -20.76 -32.93 -32.32
CA ASP A 897 -20.18 -34.23 -32.02
C ASP A 897 -20.03 -34.45 -30.50
N ALA A 898 -20.44 -35.63 -30.00
CA ALA A 898 -20.52 -35.92 -28.56
C ALA A 898 -19.15 -35.79 -27.87
N ASP A 899 -18.09 -36.33 -28.47
CA ASP A 899 -16.73 -36.26 -27.93
C ASP A 899 -16.22 -34.81 -27.83
N LYS A 900 -16.62 -33.95 -28.78
CA LYS A 900 -16.28 -32.51 -28.76
C LYS A 900 -17.07 -31.76 -27.69
N ALA A 901 -18.37 -32.04 -27.59
CA ALA A 901 -19.22 -31.44 -26.58
C ALA A 901 -18.70 -31.77 -25.18
N GLU A 902 -18.37 -33.04 -24.93
CA GLU A 902 -17.79 -33.51 -23.66
C GLU A 902 -16.48 -32.77 -23.33
N ARG A 903 -15.57 -32.61 -24.29
CA ARG A 903 -14.32 -31.85 -24.10
C ARG A 903 -14.54 -30.37 -23.75
N TRP A 904 -15.57 -29.73 -24.33
CA TRP A 904 -15.90 -28.35 -24.01
C TRP A 904 -16.59 -28.22 -22.65
N LEU A 905 -17.50 -29.13 -22.32
CA LEU A 905 -18.19 -29.18 -21.03
C LEU A 905 -17.20 -29.42 -19.90
N ASP A 906 -16.27 -30.37 -20.07
CA ASP A 906 -15.18 -30.62 -19.12
C ASP A 906 -14.38 -29.36 -18.81
N LYS A 907 -14.12 -28.55 -19.83
CA LYS A 907 -13.37 -27.30 -19.74
C LYS A 907 -14.17 -26.16 -19.09
N LEU A 908 -15.50 -26.14 -19.25
CA LEU A 908 -16.39 -25.14 -18.66
C LEU A 908 -16.77 -25.49 -17.21
N GLU A 909 -17.01 -26.76 -16.89
CA GLU A 909 -17.36 -27.24 -15.54
C GLU A 909 -16.15 -27.13 -14.60
N LYS A 910 -14.96 -27.54 -15.05
CA LYS A 910 -13.73 -27.46 -14.22
C LYS A 910 -13.30 -26.02 -13.94
N GLY A 911 -13.60 -25.08 -14.84
CA GLY A 911 -13.01 -23.75 -14.83
C GLY A 911 -11.51 -23.81 -15.12
N ARG A 912 -10.94 -22.79 -15.76
CA ARG A 912 -9.48 -22.72 -16.00
C ARG A 912 -8.67 -22.39 -14.74
N ALA A 913 -9.30 -22.34 -13.56
CA ALA A 913 -8.61 -22.38 -12.28
C ALA A 913 -8.41 -23.84 -11.89
N ALA A 914 -7.35 -24.44 -12.42
CA ALA A 914 -6.79 -25.64 -11.80
C ALA A 914 -6.28 -25.23 -10.41
N ARG A 915 -7.10 -25.43 -9.37
CA ARG A 915 -6.92 -24.88 -8.01
C ARG A 915 -6.90 -23.35 -7.99
N GLU A 916 -7.62 -22.75 -7.05
CA GLU A 916 -7.68 -21.31 -6.85
C GLU A 916 -6.25 -20.73 -6.78
N GLY A 917 -5.85 -19.91 -7.76
CA GLY A 917 -4.59 -19.16 -7.75
C GLY A 917 -3.40 -19.64 -8.61
N TRP A 918 -3.38 -20.85 -9.20
CA TRP A 918 -2.20 -21.36 -9.94
C TRP A 918 -2.31 -21.22 -11.49
N PRO A 919 -1.22 -20.84 -12.22
CA PRO A 919 -1.24 -20.79 -13.68
C PRO A 919 -1.09 -22.17 -14.32
N LYS A 920 -1.36 -22.26 -15.63
CA LYS A 920 -1.26 -23.52 -16.38
C LYS A 920 0.20 -23.89 -16.65
N TYR A 921 0.68 -24.93 -15.96
CA TYR A 921 1.93 -25.62 -16.27
C TYR A 921 1.72 -26.68 -17.36
N TYR A 922 2.52 -26.60 -18.42
CA TYR A 922 2.83 -27.71 -19.31
C TYR A 922 3.76 -28.68 -18.57
N VAL A 923 3.42 -29.96 -18.62
CA VAL A 923 4.23 -31.07 -18.13
C VAL A 923 4.27 -32.10 -19.24
N GLY A 924 5.45 -32.53 -19.67
CA GLY A 924 5.62 -33.49 -20.77
C GLY A 924 7.07 -33.97 -20.87
N LEU A 925 7.34 -34.86 -21.83
CA LEU A 925 8.71 -35.23 -22.17
C LEU A 925 9.17 -34.38 -23.37
N ASP A 926 10.41 -33.92 -23.33
CA ASP A 926 11.05 -33.32 -24.50
C ASP A 926 11.54 -34.38 -25.50
N HIS A 927 12.11 -33.92 -26.62
CA HIS A 927 12.63 -34.77 -27.70
C HIS A 927 13.77 -35.72 -27.25
N SER A 928 14.35 -35.50 -26.07
CA SER A 928 15.40 -36.34 -25.48
C SER A 928 14.87 -37.29 -24.40
N GLY A 929 13.56 -37.26 -24.12
CA GLY A 929 12.92 -38.08 -23.08
C GLY A 929 13.05 -37.49 -21.67
N ALA A 930 13.49 -36.23 -21.52
CA ALA A 930 13.60 -35.57 -20.23
C ALA A 930 12.28 -34.88 -19.85
N LEU A 931 11.96 -34.83 -18.54
CA LEU A 931 10.76 -34.16 -18.05
C LEU A 931 10.88 -32.63 -18.23
N GLU A 932 9.95 -32.04 -18.98
CA GLU A 932 9.82 -30.61 -19.17
C GLU A 932 8.62 -30.07 -18.39
N VAL A 933 8.87 -29.13 -17.47
CA VAL A 933 7.84 -28.38 -16.74
C VAL A 933 7.94 -26.90 -17.10
N LYS A 934 6.89 -26.35 -17.72
CA LYS A 934 6.93 -24.99 -18.28
C LYS A 934 5.59 -24.26 -18.16
N CYS A 935 5.62 -23.02 -17.70
CA CYS A 935 4.48 -22.12 -17.67
C CYS A 935 4.62 -21.05 -18.77
N GLN A 936 3.54 -20.79 -19.51
CA GLN A 936 3.47 -19.72 -20.52
C GLN A 936 2.27 -18.80 -20.23
N PRO A 937 2.40 -17.88 -19.24
CA PRO A 937 1.35 -16.90 -18.94
C PRO A 937 1.11 -15.96 -20.12
N THR A 938 -0.15 -15.56 -20.32
CA THR A 938 -0.58 -14.73 -21.46
C THR A 938 -0.30 -13.23 -21.26
N ASN A 939 0.11 -12.80 -20.06
CA ASN A 939 0.43 -11.40 -19.72
C ASN A 939 1.70 -11.35 -18.83
N PRO A 940 2.63 -10.39 -19.05
CA PRO A 940 3.79 -10.14 -18.20
C PRO A 940 3.51 -10.10 -16.69
N SER A 941 2.41 -9.50 -16.23
CA SER A 941 2.08 -9.41 -14.80
C SER A 941 1.84 -10.77 -14.14
N ASN A 942 1.25 -11.71 -14.89
CA ASN A 942 1.07 -13.09 -14.44
C ASN A 942 2.38 -13.88 -14.45
N MET A 943 3.34 -13.49 -15.29
CA MET A 943 4.68 -14.08 -15.32
C MET A 943 5.50 -13.62 -14.11
N GLU A 944 5.50 -12.32 -13.82
CA GLU A 944 6.14 -11.77 -12.62
C GLU A 944 5.53 -12.36 -11.35
N ARG A 945 4.20 -12.48 -11.29
CA ARG A 945 3.51 -13.13 -10.16
C ARG A 945 3.95 -14.58 -9.96
N GLU A 946 4.16 -15.33 -11.04
CA GLU A 946 4.62 -16.71 -10.94
C GLU A 946 6.11 -16.80 -10.55
N VAL A 947 6.95 -15.90 -11.07
CA VAL A 947 8.35 -15.80 -10.63
C VAL A 947 8.43 -15.47 -9.14
N GLN A 948 7.63 -14.51 -8.67
CA GLN A 948 7.55 -14.17 -7.26
C GLN A 948 7.03 -15.33 -6.41
N ARG A 949 6.09 -16.13 -6.92
CA ARG A 949 5.58 -17.34 -6.24
C ARG A 949 6.65 -18.42 -6.11
N LEU A 950 7.38 -18.74 -7.17
CA LEU A 950 8.46 -19.71 -7.13
C LEU A 950 9.58 -19.24 -6.17
N LYS A 951 9.89 -17.93 -6.16
CA LYS A 951 10.81 -17.33 -5.18
C LYS A 951 10.29 -17.42 -3.74
N ALA A 952 9.00 -17.12 -3.52
CA ALA A 952 8.38 -17.19 -2.19
C ALA A 952 8.36 -18.61 -1.63
N MET A 953 8.24 -19.63 -2.50
CA MET A 953 8.34 -21.05 -2.15
C MET A 953 9.75 -21.47 -1.73
N GLY A 954 10.79 -20.74 -2.16
CA GLY A 954 12.20 -21.05 -1.89
C GLY A 954 12.99 -21.55 -3.11
N LEU A 955 12.48 -21.33 -4.33
CA LEU A 955 13.20 -21.62 -5.57
C LEU A 955 13.94 -20.39 -6.09
N GLU A 956 15.07 -20.62 -6.74
CA GLU A 956 15.97 -19.57 -7.23
C GLU A 956 15.97 -19.51 -8.76
N GLU A 957 15.87 -18.29 -9.29
CA GLU A 957 15.93 -18.03 -10.73
C GLU A 957 17.36 -18.23 -11.26
N GLY A 958 17.51 -18.88 -12.41
CA GLY A 958 18.80 -19.30 -12.99
C GLY A 958 19.27 -20.69 -12.57
N ARG A 959 18.81 -21.19 -11.40
CA ARG A 959 19.21 -22.51 -10.85
C ARG A 959 18.07 -23.51 -10.78
N HIS A 960 16.94 -23.12 -10.20
CA HIS A 960 15.77 -23.98 -10.00
C HIS A 960 14.74 -23.78 -11.12
N PHE A 961 14.67 -22.57 -11.66
CA PHE A 961 13.85 -22.26 -12.82
C PHE A 961 14.51 -21.17 -13.67
N THR A 962 14.14 -21.10 -14.95
CA THR A 962 14.61 -20.07 -15.88
C THR A 962 13.43 -19.26 -16.39
N VAL A 963 13.65 -17.96 -16.56
CA VAL A 963 12.63 -17.01 -17.04
C VAL A 963 13.10 -16.44 -18.36
N LYS A 964 12.19 -16.40 -19.32
CA LYS A 964 12.37 -15.65 -20.56
C LYS A 964 11.23 -14.66 -20.69
N MET A 965 11.53 -13.38 -20.56
CA MET A 965 10.54 -12.33 -20.74
C MET A 965 10.06 -12.27 -22.19
N PRO A 966 8.80 -11.86 -22.44
CA PRO A 966 8.31 -11.63 -23.78
C PRO A 966 8.97 -10.37 -24.39
N GLU A 967 9.72 -10.53 -25.47
CA GLU A 967 10.35 -9.44 -26.22
C GLU A 967 9.98 -9.55 -27.72
N GLY A 968 9.66 -8.41 -28.35
CA GLY A 968 9.46 -8.34 -29.81
C GLY A 968 8.37 -9.26 -30.37
N GLY A 969 7.24 -9.43 -29.66
CA GLY A 969 6.13 -10.28 -30.11
C GLY A 969 6.31 -11.78 -29.91
N LYS A 970 7.44 -12.23 -29.31
CA LYS A 970 7.66 -13.64 -28.94
C LYS A 970 7.12 -13.92 -27.54
N ALA A 971 6.41 -15.04 -27.38
CA ALA A 971 5.86 -15.45 -26.08
C ALA A 971 6.97 -15.79 -25.08
N GLY A 972 6.93 -15.15 -23.91
CA GLY A 972 7.81 -15.48 -22.78
C GLY A 972 7.41 -16.78 -22.08
N TYR A 973 8.25 -17.29 -21.20
CA TYR A 973 7.97 -18.49 -20.41
C TYR A 973 8.77 -18.56 -19.12
N VAL A 974 8.24 -19.33 -18.16
CA VAL A 974 8.95 -19.78 -16.95
C VAL A 974 9.14 -21.28 -17.06
N ARG A 975 10.38 -21.77 -17.09
CA ARG A 975 10.70 -23.20 -17.16
C ARG A 975 11.27 -23.66 -15.84
N VAL A 976 10.64 -24.63 -15.19
CA VAL A 976 11.15 -25.26 -13.97
C VAL A 976 12.11 -26.37 -14.38
N LEU A 977 13.31 -26.32 -13.83
CA LEU A 977 14.37 -27.30 -14.10
C LEU A 977 14.16 -28.55 -13.24
N ARG A 978 14.85 -29.64 -13.57
CA ARG A 978 14.76 -30.89 -12.81
C ARG A 978 15.10 -30.65 -11.34
N GLU A 979 16.19 -29.94 -11.09
CA GLU A 979 16.69 -29.56 -9.78
C GLU A 979 15.66 -28.69 -9.02
N GLY A 980 14.91 -27.86 -9.74
CA GLY A 980 13.82 -27.07 -9.16
C GLY A 980 12.65 -27.91 -8.66
N LEU A 981 12.30 -28.97 -9.39
CA LEU A 981 11.25 -29.90 -8.96
C LEU A 981 11.73 -30.81 -7.82
N GLU A 982 13.00 -31.24 -7.81
CA GLU A 982 13.62 -31.97 -6.70
C GLU A 982 13.65 -31.11 -5.42
N ARG A 983 14.05 -29.83 -5.53
CA ARG A 983 14.04 -28.88 -4.41
C ARG A 983 12.63 -28.58 -3.92
N ALA A 984 11.65 -28.41 -4.81
CA ALA A 984 10.25 -28.25 -4.41
C ALA A 984 9.72 -29.52 -3.71
N ALA A 985 10.10 -30.71 -4.16
CA ALA A 985 9.75 -31.97 -3.52
C ALA A 985 10.39 -32.10 -2.13
N TRP A 986 11.65 -31.72 -1.97
CA TRP A 986 12.29 -31.66 -0.66
C TRP A 986 11.61 -30.66 0.29
N LEU A 987 11.35 -29.43 -0.19
CA LEU A 987 10.66 -28.38 0.55
C LEU A 987 9.23 -28.79 0.94
N SER A 988 8.58 -29.69 0.19
CA SER A 988 7.26 -30.21 0.55
C SER A 988 7.26 -31.08 1.81
N VAL A 989 8.41 -31.66 2.17
CA VAL A 989 8.57 -32.54 3.34
C VAL A 989 9.33 -31.83 4.47
N HIS A 990 10.41 -31.13 4.13
CA HIS A 990 11.34 -30.52 5.08
C HIS A 990 11.26 -28.99 5.14
N GLY A 991 10.47 -28.35 4.29
CA GLY A 991 10.21 -26.91 4.39
C GLY A 991 9.41 -26.58 5.65
N GLU A 992 9.44 -25.32 6.08
CA GLU A 992 8.68 -24.83 7.24
C GLU A 992 7.58 -23.84 6.84
N GLY A 993 6.39 -23.98 7.44
CA GLY A 993 5.27 -23.04 7.29
C GLY A 993 4.71 -22.93 5.86
N GLU A 994 4.49 -21.70 5.39
CA GLU A 994 3.86 -21.42 4.09
C GLU A 994 4.68 -21.98 2.91
N ARG A 995 6.02 -22.03 3.05
CA ARG A 995 6.91 -22.58 2.01
C ARG A 995 6.66 -24.06 1.76
N GLN A 996 6.50 -24.83 2.85
CA GLN A 996 6.21 -26.26 2.77
C GLN A 996 4.88 -26.52 2.07
N ARG A 997 3.85 -25.78 2.48
CA ARG A 997 2.52 -25.88 1.91
C ARG A 997 2.52 -25.54 0.42
N LEU A 998 3.16 -24.44 0.03
CA LEU A 998 3.26 -24.02 -1.38
C LEU A 998 4.04 -25.03 -2.22
N ALA A 999 5.13 -25.59 -1.68
CA ALA A 999 5.90 -26.64 -2.36
C ALA A 999 5.10 -27.94 -2.50
N ALA A 1000 4.37 -28.37 -1.46
CA ALA A 1000 3.50 -29.53 -1.52
C ALA A 1000 2.38 -29.34 -2.55
N GLU A 1001 1.70 -28.19 -2.53
CA GLU A 1001 0.64 -27.86 -3.49
C GLU A 1001 1.17 -27.81 -4.94
N PHE A 1002 2.39 -27.31 -5.14
CA PHE A 1002 3.05 -27.28 -6.44
C PHE A 1002 3.44 -28.67 -6.94
N VAL A 1003 4.03 -29.50 -6.09
CA VAL A 1003 4.43 -30.88 -6.44
C VAL A 1003 3.20 -31.72 -6.81
N ASP A 1004 2.12 -31.61 -6.03
CA ASP A 1004 0.85 -32.27 -6.32
C ASP A 1004 0.29 -31.83 -7.68
N LEU A 1005 0.33 -30.52 -7.97
CA LEU A 1005 -0.09 -29.97 -9.26
C LEU A 1005 0.71 -30.57 -10.42
N ILE A 1006 2.04 -30.69 -10.30
CA ILE A 1006 2.89 -31.25 -11.36
C ILE A 1006 2.63 -32.75 -11.56
N LEU A 1007 2.49 -33.53 -10.48
CA LEU A 1007 2.19 -34.96 -10.56
C LEU A 1007 0.81 -35.24 -11.15
N GLU A 1008 -0.20 -34.44 -10.79
CA GLU A 1008 -1.55 -34.54 -11.37
C GLU A 1008 -1.52 -34.25 -12.88
N ARG A 1009 -0.73 -33.25 -13.31
CA ARG A 1009 -0.54 -32.90 -14.72
C ARG A 1009 0.22 -33.99 -15.49
N ALA A 1010 1.25 -34.57 -14.88
CA ALA A 1010 2.02 -35.67 -15.46
C ALA A 1010 1.13 -36.90 -15.68
N ARG A 1011 0.26 -37.24 -14.71
CA ARG A 1011 -0.71 -38.34 -14.81
C ARG A 1011 -1.69 -38.14 -15.97
N LYS A 1012 -2.14 -36.91 -16.20
CA LYS A 1012 -3.04 -36.53 -17.31
C LYS A 1012 -2.36 -36.56 -18.69
N LYS A 1013 -1.02 -36.57 -18.73
CA LYS A 1013 -0.23 -36.55 -19.98
C LYS A 1013 0.19 -37.95 -20.44
N GLY A 1014 0.30 -38.91 -19.53
CA GLY A 1014 0.55 -40.32 -19.83
C GLY A 1014 1.40 -41.00 -18.75
N GLY A 1015 1.35 -42.33 -18.70
CA GLY A 1015 2.07 -43.14 -17.70
C GLY A 1015 3.57 -42.85 -17.65
N ALA A 1016 4.24 -42.79 -18.81
CA ALA A 1016 5.67 -42.50 -18.91
C ALA A 1016 6.05 -41.10 -18.36
N VAL A 1017 5.19 -40.10 -18.56
CA VAL A 1017 5.41 -38.73 -18.03
C VAL A 1017 5.24 -38.72 -16.51
N TYR A 1018 4.24 -39.45 -16.00
CA TYR A 1018 3.98 -39.60 -14.57
C TYR A 1018 5.10 -40.34 -13.85
N GLU A 1019 5.59 -41.45 -14.40
CA GLU A 1019 6.71 -42.20 -13.83
C GLU A 1019 7.96 -41.33 -13.73
N LYS A 1020 8.28 -40.55 -14.77
CA LYS A 1020 9.44 -39.66 -14.75
C LYS A 1020 9.30 -38.52 -13.74
N ALA A 1021 8.12 -37.91 -13.64
CA ALA A 1021 7.85 -36.88 -12.63
C ALA A 1021 7.87 -37.44 -11.21
N LEU A 1022 7.33 -38.64 -11.01
CA LEU A 1022 7.31 -39.33 -9.73
C LEU A 1022 8.71 -39.75 -9.27
N GLU A 1023 9.55 -40.21 -10.19
CA GLU A 1023 10.97 -40.51 -9.93
C GLU A 1023 11.70 -39.27 -9.39
N ILE A 1024 11.55 -38.12 -10.05
CA ILE A 1024 12.17 -36.85 -9.65
C ILE A 1024 11.65 -36.39 -8.28
N VAL A 1025 10.33 -36.45 -8.06
CA VAL A 1025 9.73 -36.07 -6.77
C VAL A 1025 10.18 -37.00 -5.64
N ARG A 1026 10.23 -38.32 -5.88
CA ARG A 1026 10.70 -39.29 -4.88
C ARG A 1026 12.15 -39.04 -4.49
N ARG A 1027 13.03 -38.75 -5.45
CA ARG A 1027 14.43 -38.40 -5.21
C ARG A 1027 14.53 -37.15 -4.34
N GLY A 1028 13.80 -36.09 -4.66
CA GLY A 1028 13.79 -34.86 -3.86
C GLY A 1028 13.31 -35.07 -2.43
N LYS A 1029 12.26 -35.88 -2.22
CA LYS A 1029 11.74 -36.21 -0.87
C LYS A 1029 12.69 -37.10 -0.05
N ALA A 1030 13.58 -37.83 -0.69
CA ALA A 1030 14.47 -38.78 -0.02
C ALA A 1030 15.75 -38.14 0.55
N VAL A 1031 16.08 -36.90 0.14
CA VAL A 1031 17.28 -36.19 0.62
C VAL A 1031 17.17 -35.90 2.12
N GLY A 1032 18.15 -36.39 2.90
CA GLY A 1032 18.18 -36.27 4.36
C GLY A 1032 17.10 -37.06 5.11
N SER A 1033 16.45 -38.05 4.47
CA SER A 1033 15.36 -38.84 5.05
C SER A 1033 15.82 -40.09 5.83
N LEU A 1034 17.07 -40.53 5.64
CA LEU A 1034 17.66 -41.70 6.29
C LEU A 1034 18.76 -41.31 7.27
N ARG A 1035 19.16 -42.23 8.16
CA ARG A 1035 20.36 -42.09 9.00
C ARG A 1035 21.35 -43.19 8.68
N LEU A 1036 22.64 -42.87 8.68
CA LEU A 1036 23.70 -43.83 8.37
C LEU A 1036 23.67 -45.00 9.36
N ALA A 1037 23.42 -44.73 10.65
CA ALA A 1037 23.39 -45.74 11.71
C ALA A 1037 22.22 -46.75 11.60
N ASP A 1038 21.22 -46.47 10.76
CA ASP A 1038 20.07 -47.35 10.53
C ASP A 1038 20.38 -48.47 9.51
N VAL A 1039 21.51 -48.39 8.79
CA VAL A 1039 21.96 -49.41 7.84
C VAL A 1039 22.73 -50.49 8.59
N ARG A 1040 22.03 -51.57 8.95
CA ARG A 1040 22.59 -52.74 9.64
C ARG A 1040 22.22 -54.04 8.94
N GLY A 1041 23.18 -54.96 8.84
CA GLY A 1041 23.02 -56.26 8.22
C GLY A 1041 22.66 -56.21 6.74
N ALA A 1042 23.07 -55.16 6.01
CA ALA A 1042 22.72 -55.00 4.60
C ALA A 1042 23.53 -56.00 3.75
N GLU A 1043 22.84 -56.87 3.02
CA GLU A 1043 23.46 -57.86 2.14
C GLU A 1043 23.56 -57.34 0.70
N VAL A 1044 24.79 -57.26 0.18
CA VAL A 1044 25.09 -56.80 -1.19
C VAL A 1044 26.03 -57.76 -1.91
N PHE A 1045 26.03 -57.71 -3.24
CA PHE A 1045 26.81 -58.63 -4.09
C PHE A 1045 27.77 -57.87 -5.00
N VAL A 1046 29.02 -57.73 -4.55
CA VAL A 1046 30.09 -57.07 -5.31
C VAL A 1046 31.06 -58.12 -5.84
N GLY A 1047 31.42 -58.02 -7.12
CA GLY A 1047 32.41 -58.93 -7.72
C GLY A 1047 32.05 -60.43 -7.67
N GLY A 1048 30.76 -60.77 -7.54
CA GLY A 1048 30.28 -62.15 -7.44
C GLY A 1048 30.35 -62.76 -6.03
N ARG A 1049 30.67 -61.97 -4.99
CA ARG A 1049 30.73 -62.38 -3.59
C ARG A 1049 29.73 -61.58 -2.75
N ARG A 1050 29.11 -62.22 -1.77
CA ARG A 1050 28.16 -61.59 -0.84
C ARG A 1050 28.91 -60.93 0.32
N TYR A 1051 28.59 -59.69 0.62
CA TYR A 1051 29.09 -58.92 1.76
C TYR A 1051 27.93 -58.50 2.67
N VAL A 1052 28.16 -58.50 3.98
CA VAL A 1052 27.27 -57.94 5.00
C VAL A 1052 27.85 -56.62 5.50
N VAL A 1053 27.04 -55.56 5.45
CA VAL A 1053 27.45 -54.19 5.80
C VAL A 1053 26.67 -53.67 7.01
N ASP A 1054 27.41 -53.24 8.03
CA ASP A 1054 26.92 -52.51 9.21
C ASP A 1054 27.57 -51.13 9.29
N VAL A 1055 26.78 -50.06 9.19
CA VAL A 1055 27.30 -48.69 9.22
C VAL A 1055 27.23 -48.14 10.65
N LEU A 1056 28.38 -47.69 11.15
CA LEU A 1056 28.54 -47.22 12.53
C LEU A 1056 28.40 -45.71 12.66
N GLY A 1057 28.67 -44.97 11.59
CA GLY A 1057 28.55 -43.51 11.54
C GLY A 1057 29.35 -42.91 10.39
N GLY A 1058 29.23 -41.61 10.20
CA GLY A 1058 29.97 -40.90 9.16
C GLY A 1058 29.64 -39.42 9.12
N GLY A 1059 30.40 -38.68 8.34
CA GLY A 1059 30.24 -37.24 8.17
C GLY A 1059 30.88 -36.75 6.88
N ALA A 1060 30.66 -35.48 6.57
CA ALA A 1060 31.22 -34.85 5.38
C ALA A 1060 31.84 -33.49 5.69
N GLU A 1061 33.01 -33.25 5.11
CA GLU A 1061 33.81 -32.04 5.35
C GLU A 1061 34.31 -31.42 4.04
N PHE A 1062 34.58 -30.11 4.09
CA PHE A 1062 35.14 -29.35 2.98
C PHE A 1062 36.68 -29.36 3.01
N GLY A 1063 37.30 -29.68 1.87
CA GLY A 1063 38.75 -29.61 1.69
C GLY A 1063 39.15 -28.76 0.48
N LYS A 1064 40.45 -28.50 0.33
CA LYS A 1064 41.02 -27.92 -0.90
C LYS A 1064 41.88 -28.96 -1.63
N GLY A 1065 41.61 -29.17 -2.92
CA GLY A 1065 42.43 -30.03 -3.77
C GLY A 1065 43.76 -29.38 -4.17
N ARG A 1066 44.69 -30.16 -4.77
CA ARG A 1066 46.00 -29.67 -5.26
C ARG A 1066 45.92 -28.51 -6.27
N SER A 1067 44.75 -28.29 -6.88
CA SER A 1067 44.45 -27.20 -7.81
C SER A 1067 43.75 -25.99 -7.18
N GLY A 1068 43.62 -25.95 -5.84
CA GLY A 1068 42.93 -24.88 -5.10
C GLY A 1068 41.40 -24.97 -5.11
N LYS A 1069 40.81 -25.96 -5.79
CA LYS A 1069 39.36 -26.16 -5.90
C LYS A 1069 38.77 -26.84 -4.65
N THR A 1070 37.58 -26.41 -4.24
CA THR A 1070 36.82 -26.99 -3.11
C THR A 1070 36.43 -28.45 -3.40
N LEU A 1071 36.81 -29.36 -2.52
CA LEU A 1071 36.44 -30.77 -2.53
C LEU A 1071 35.48 -31.07 -1.37
N LEU A 1072 34.59 -32.02 -1.58
CA LEU A 1072 33.76 -32.61 -0.53
C LEU A 1072 34.33 -33.97 -0.17
N ARG A 1073 34.77 -34.15 1.08
CA ARG A 1073 35.21 -35.44 1.59
C ARG A 1073 34.09 -36.05 2.40
N ILE A 1074 33.72 -37.28 2.08
CA ILE A 1074 32.75 -38.07 2.82
C ILE A 1074 33.52 -39.21 3.48
N THR A 1075 33.43 -39.30 4.80
CA THR A 1075 34.06 -40.37 5.60
C THR A 1075 32.97 -41.16 6.31
N ILE A 1076 32.98 -42.47 6.11
CA ILE A 1076 31.99 -43.40 6.68
C ILE A 1076 32.73 -44.53 7.39
N THR A 1077 32.43 -44.71 8.67
CA THR A 1077 32.90 -45.83 9.47
C THR A 1077 31.90 -46.97 9.36
N ALA A 1078 32.34 -48.11 8.85
CA ALA A 1078 31.50 -49.29 8.68
C ALA A 1078 32.26 -50.57 9.03
N GLU A 1079 31.51 -51.60 9.41
CA GLU A 1079 31.95 -52.97 9.50
C GLU A 1079 31.43 -53.73 8.27
N VAL A 1080 32.35 -54.24 7.46
CA VAL A 1080 32.01 -55.00 6.25
C VAL A 1080 32.62 -56.39 6.39
N ASP A 1081 31.78 -57.42 6.45
CA ASP A 1081 32.15 -58.82 6.71
C ASP A 1081 33.07 -58.98 7.94
N GLY A 1082 32.68 -58.37 9.06
CA GLY A 1082 33.43 -58.47 10.32
C GLY A 1082 34.68 -57.60 10.40
N VAL A 1083 34.97 -56.79 9.38
CA VAL A 1083 36.12 -55.87 9.39
C VAL A 1083 35.67 -54.42 9.49
N LYS A 1084 35.94 -53.83 10.65
CA LYS A 1084 35.72 -52.41 10.91
C LYS A 1084 36.77 -51.54 10.22
N SER A 1085 36.34 -50.54 9.45
CA SER A 1085 37.23 -49.62 8.75
C SER A 1085 36.56 -48.26 8.47
N ASP A 1086 37.38 -47.22 8.39
CA ASP A 1086 36.95 -45.89 7.94
C ASP A 1086 37.18 -45.77 6.44
N TYR A 1087 36.14 -45.47 5.69
CA TYR A 1087 36.17 -45.34 4.25
C TYR A 1087 35.97 -43.89 3.83
N GLU A 1088 36.90 -43.35 3.03
CA GLU A 1088 36.88 -41.95 2.58
C GLU A 1088 36.74 -41.88 1.06
N VAL A 1089 35.84 -41.01 0.59
CA VAL A 1089 35.74 -40.60 -0.81
C VAL A 1089 35.77 -39.09 -0.96
N ALA A 1090 36.59 -38.58 -1.87
CA ALA A 1090 36.71 -37.15 -2.14
C ALA A 1090 36.06 -36.78 -3.47
N PHE A 1091 34.97 -36.02 -3.42
CA PHE A 1091 34.25 -35.47 -4.56
C PHE A 1091 34.83 -34.13 -5.02
N GLY A 1092 35.04 -34.03 -6.32
CA GLY A 1092 35.52 -32.84 -7.02
C GLY A 1092 34.70 -32.57 -8.28
N ARG A 1093 34.89 -31.38 -8.87
CA ARG A 1093 34.32 -31.01 -10.16
C ARG A 1093 35.36 -31.14 -11.27
N TYR A 1094 35.05 -31.92 -12.30
CA TYR A 1094 36.00 -32.27 -13.37
C TYR A 1094 35.42 -32.04 -14.77
N GLY A 1095 36.31 -31.73 -15.72
CA GLY A 1095 35.97 -31.56 -17.15
C GLY A 1095 35.23 -30.26 -17.51
N ALA A 1096 35.03 -30.05 -18.82
CA ALA A 1096 34.36 -28.86 -19.36
C ALA A 1096 32.87 -28.77 -18.94
N LYS A 1097 32.26 -29.91 -18.62
CA LYS A 1097 30.87 -30.06 -18.17
C LYS A 1097 30.69 -29.93 -16.64
N ASN A 1098 31.75 -29.68 -15.87
CA ASN A 1098 31.70 -29.51 -14.41
C ASN A 1098 31.06 -30.73 -13.67
N GLU A 1099 31.42 -31.94 -14.10
CA GLU A 1099 30.84 -33.18 -13.57
C GLU A 1099 31.32 -33.44 -12.13
N ALA A 1100 30.41 -33.83 -11.24
CA ALA A 1100 30.75 -34.28 -9.89
C ALA A 1100 31.27 -35.73 -9.95
N ARG A 1101 32.53 -35.94 -9.56
CA ARG A 1101 33.14 -37.28 -9.44
C ARG A 1101 33.90 -37.41 -8.14
N GLY A 1102 33.69 -38.53 -7.47
CA GLY A 1102 34.36 -38.95 -6.25
C GLY A 1102 35.48 -39.93 -6.56
N PHE A 1103 36.62 -39.76 -5.90
CA PHE A 1103 37.74 -40.70 -5.99
C PHE A 1103 38.11 -41.20 -4.60
N ALA A 1104 38.31 -42.50 -4.48
CA ALA A 1104 38.88 -43.18 -3.32
C ALA A 1104 39.97 -44.15 -3.78
N ALA A 1105 40.98 -44.36 -2.94
CA ALA A 1105 42.09 -45.26 -3.23
C ALA A 1105 42.11 -46.41 -2.22
N ALA A 1106 42.29 -47.64 -2.71
CA ALA A 1106 42.36 -48.81 -1.85
C ALA A 1106 43.68 -48.88 -1.07
N ARG A 1107 43.61 -49.23 0.21
CA ARG A 1107 44.74 -49.22 1.15
C ARG A 1107 45.54 -50.52 1.09
N ALA A 1108 46.86 -50.39 0.99
CA ALA A 1108 47.78 -51.53 0.93
C ALA A 1108 47.89 -52.30 2.24
N ASN A 1109 47.69 -51.61 3.36
CA ASN A 1109 47.79 -52.14 4.73
C ASN A 1109 46.44 -52.59 5.31
N ALA A 1110 45.37 -52.59 4.51
CA ALA A 1110 44.08 -53.10 4.94
C ALA A 1110 44.09 -54.64 5.04
N PRO A 1111 43.33 -55.25 5.97
CA PRO A 1111 43.22 -56.70 6.08
C PRO A 1111 42.78 -57.32 4.74
N GLY A 1112 43.54 -58.27 4.20
CA GLY A 1112 43.28 -58.88 2.87
C GLY A 1112 43.86 -58.11 1.67
N GLY A 1113 44.59 -57.02 1.89
CA GLY A 1113 45.27 -56.25 0.84
C GLY A 1113 44.36 -55.30 0.05
N LYS A 1114 44.92 -54.64 -0.97
CA LYS A 1114 44.25 -53.59 -1.76
C LYS A 1114 42.96 -54.07 -2.44
N GLU A 1115 42.95 -55.31 -2.93
CA GLU A 1115 41.80 -55.87 -3.67
C GLU A 1115 40.59 -56.03 -2.74
N ALA A 1116 40.79 -56.65 -1.57
CA ALA A 1116 39.74 -56.85 -0.59
C ALA A 1116 39.25 -55.54 0.06
N ASP A 1117 40.11 -54.53 0.18
CA ASP A 1117 39.69 -53.18 0.64
C ASP A 1117 38.83 -52.47 -0.42
N ALA A 1118 39.15 -52.62 -1.70
CA ALA A 1118 38.38 -52.05 -2.80
C ALA A 1118 36.98 -52.68 -2.92
N GLU A 1119 36.89 -54.01 -2.82
CA GLU A 1119 35.62 -54.74 -2.85
C GLU A 1119 34.74 -54.39 -1.64
N ARG A 1120 35.31 -54.30 -0.43
CA ARG A 1120 34.54 -53.89 0.76
C ARG A 1120 34.07 -52.45 0.67
N PHE A 1121 34.87 -51.55 0.10
CA PHE A 1121 34.41 -50.17 -0.10
C PHE A 1121 33.31 -50.11 -1.17
N ALA A 1122 33.43 -50.86 -2.27
CA ALA A 1122 32.37 -50.96 -3.26
C ALA A 1122 31.07 -51.53 -2.67
N ALA A 1123 31.15 -52.54 -1.80
CA ALA A 1123 30.01 -53.10 -1.08
C ALA A 1123 29.34 -52.06 -0.17
N LEU A 1124 30.13 -51.25 0.54
CA LEU A 1124 29.59 -50.15 1.34
C LEU A 1124 28.87 -49.11 0.49
N VAL A 1125 29.44 -48.72 -0.66
CA VAL A 1125 28.83 -47.75 -1.58
C VAL A 1125 27.52 -48.31 -2.18
N GLU A 1126 27.50 -49.57 -2.60
CA GLU A 1126 26.30 -50.23 -3.12
C GLU A 1126 25.22 -50.34 -2.04
N ALA A 1127 25.58 -50.72 -0.80
CA ALA A 1127 24.64 -50.81 0.31
C ALA A 1127 23.98 -49.47 0.65
N LEU A 1128 24.72 -48.37 0.52
CA LEU A 1128 24.23 -47.02 0.82
C LEU A 1128 23.49 -46.36 -0.35
N THR A 1129 23.87 -46.66 -1.59
CA THR A 1129 23.39 -45.91 -2.76
C THR A 1129 22.53 -46.74 -3.72
N GLY A 1130 22.59 -48.07 -3.63
CA GLY A 1130 21.95 -49.01 -4.53
C GLY A 1130 22.67 -49.20 -5.88
N GLU A 1131 23.83 -48.56 -6.06
CA GLU A 1131 24.62 -48.59 -7.29
C GLU A 1131 26.09 -48.95 -6.98
N GLU A 1132 26.67 -49.85 -7.77
CA GLU A 1132 28.06 -50.28 -7.59
C GLU A 1132 29.05 -49.25 -8.20
N PRO A 1133 30.07 -48.78 -7.44
CA PRO A 1133 31.04 -47.85 -7.96
C PRO A 1133 32.03 -48.52 -8.92
N ARG A 1134 32.65 -47.73 -9.81
CA ARG A 1134 33.61 -48.28 -10.79
C ARG A 1134 34.98 -48.49 -10.16
N ILE A 1135 35.50 -49.71 -10.25
CA ILE A 1135 36.85 -50.07 -9.79
C ILE A 1135 37.83 -50.08 -10.98
N TYR A 1136 38.87 -49.26 -10.91
CA TYR A 1136 39.94 -49.19 -11.92
C TYR A 1136 41.26 -49.71 -11.35
N ARG A 1137 41.82 -50.75 -11.99
CA ARG A 1137 43.15 -51.28 -11.69
C ARG A 1137 44.18 -50.63 -12.59
N ARG A 1138 45.19 -49.99 -12.00
CA ARG A 1138 46.24 -49.27 -12.74
C ARG A 1138 47.50 -50.13 -12.85
N SER A 1139 48.28 -49.87 -13.90
CA SER A 1139 49.54 -50.58 -14.17
C SER A 1139 50.61 -50.36 -13.09
N ASP A 1140 50.48 -49.33 -12.25
CA ASP A 1140 51.35 -49.06 -11.09
C ASP A 1140 50.92 -49.81 -9.81
N GLY A 1141 49.97 -50.75 -9.91
CA GLY A 1141 49.47 -51.56 -8.80
C GLY A 1141 48.57 -50.79 -7.82
N LYS A 1142 48.03 -49.63 -8.22
CA LYS A 1142 46.98 -48.91 -7.47
C LYS A 1142 45.59 -49.30 -7.96
N ILE A 1143 44.64 -49.28 -7.04
CA ILE A 1143 43.23 -49.52 -7.31
C ILE A 1143 42.45 -48.27 -6.90
N ASP A 1144 41.85 -47.63 -7.89
CA ASP A 1144 41.05 -46.41 -7.72
C ASP A 1144 39.56 -46.75 -7.85
N ILE A 1145 38.76 -46.25 -6.91
CA ILE A 1145 37.30 -46.44 -6.86
C ILE A 1145 36.67 -45.10 -7.20
N VAL A 1146 35.80 -45.11 -8.21
CA VAL A 1146 35.24 -43.90 -8.82
C VAL A 1146 33.74 -43.86 -8.62
N CYS A 1147 33.30 -42.87 -7.84
CA CYS A 1147 31.89 -42.61 -7.57
C CYS A 1147 31.38 -41.48 -8.47
N GLY A 1148 30.34 -41.77 -9.26
CA GLY A 1148 29.64 -40.78 -10.08
C GLY A 1148 28.61 -39.92 -9.34
N ARG A 1149 27.84 -39.13 -10.09
CA ARG A 1149 26.77 -38.27 -9.57
C ARG A 1149 25.66 -39.07 -8.86
N GLU A 1150 25.31 -40.24 -9.37
CA GLU A 1150 24.25 -41.10 -8.79
C GLU A 1150 24.62 -41.57 -7.39
N HIS A 1151 25.88 -41.95 -7.16
CA HIS A 1151 26.38 -42.28 -5.81
C HIS A 1151 26.33 -41.07 -4.87
N LEU A 1152 26.65 -39.87 -5.35
CA LEU A 1152 26.58 -38.64 -4.56
C LEU A 1152 25.13 -38.29 -4.17
N ASP A 1153 24.19 -38.46 -5.10
CA ASP A 1153 22.75 -38.30 -4.84
C ASP A 1153 22.23 -39.39 -3.88
N GLY A 1154 22.78 -40.61 -3.95
CA GLY A 1154 22.52 -41.69 -2.98
C GLY A 1154 22.99 -41.34 -1.57
N PHE A 1155 24.22 -40.81 -1.42
CA PHE A 1155 24.73 -40.35 -0.13
C PHE A 1155 23.91 -39.18 0.45
N ALA A 1156 23.36 -38.31 -0.41
CA ALA A 1156 22.52 -37.19 0.02
C ALA A 1156 21.21 -37.61 0.70
N ARG A 1157 20.83 -38.90 0.63
CA ARG A 1157 19.66 -39.43 1.36
C ARG A 1157 19.87 -39.47 2.87
N TYR A 1158 21.12 -39.48 3.33
CA TYR A 1158 21.46 -39.60 4.74
C TYR A 1158 21.60 -38.22 5.38
N ALA A 1159 20.91 -37.99 6.50
CA ALA A 1159 20.84 -36.71 7.20
C ALA A 1159 22.23 -36.19 7.60
N GLU A 1160 23.14 -37.09 7.96
CA GLU A 1160 24.52 -36.77 8.37
C GLU A 1160 25.38 -36.20 7.22
N LEU A 1161 24.98 -36.44 5.97
CA LEU A 1161 25.72 -36.06 4.77
C LEU A 1161 25.00 -35.01 3.92
N ALA A 1162 23.67 -34.96 4.00
CA ALA A 1162 22.80 -34.18 3.11
C ALA A 1162 23.14 -32.68 3.07
N GLU A 1163 23.31 -32.05 4.23
CA GLU A 1163 23.59 -30.60 4.33
C GLU A 1163 24.95 -30.25 3.71
N ALA A 1164 25.99 -31.01 4.02
CA ALA A 1164 27.34 -30.79 3.49
C ALA A 1164 27.41 -31.05 1.98
N ILE A 1165 26.73 -32.09 1.48
CA ILE A 1165 26.60 -32.37 0.05
C ILE A 1165 25.87 -31.22 -0.65
N GLU A 1166 24.73 -30.77 -0.11
CA GLU A 1166 23.96 -29.66 -0.68
C GLU A 1166 24.81 -28.39 -0.76
N LYS A 1167 25.42 -27.97 0.35
CA LYS A 1167 26.27 -26.79 0.40
C LYS A 1167 27.47 -26.88 -0.56
N TRP A 1168 28.08 -28.05 -0.72
CA TRP A 1168 29.15 -28.23 -1.70
C TRP A 1168 28.67 -28.12 -3.14
N LEU A 1169 27.47 -28.63 -3.44
CA LEU A 1169 26.86 -28.49 -4.75
C LEU A 1169 26.50 -27.03 -5.05
N GLU A 1170 26.13 -26.25 -4.04
CA GLU A 1170 25.89 -24.81 -4.11
C GLU A 1170 27.15 -24.02 -4.42
N GLU A 1171 28.21 -24.22 -3.65
CA GLU A 1171 29.46 -23.47 -3.79
C GLU A 1171 30.23 -23.80 -5.08
N THR A 1172 30.01 -24.98 -5.66
CA THR A 1172 30.75 -25.48 -6.84
C THR A 1172 29.93 -25.51 -8.14
N GLY A 1173 28.66 -25.10 -8.11
CA GLY A 1173 27.81 -24.93 -9.28
C GLY A 1173 28.25 -23.71 -10.12
N ARG A 1174 28.27 -23.82 -11.46
CA ARG A 1174 28.52 -22.64 -12.31
C ARG A 1174 27.33 -21.68 -12.20
N ARG A 1175 27.62 -20.40 -11.96
CA ARG A 1175 26.65 -19.30 -12.14
C ARG A 1175 26.45 -19.01 -13.62
#